data_AF-A0A0C2W5V5-F1
#
_entry.id   AF-A0A0C2W5V5-F1
#
_cell.length_a   1.000
_cell.length_b   1.000
_cell.length_c   1.000
_cell.angle_alpha   90.00
_cell.angle_beta   90.00
_cell.angle_gamma   90.00
#
_symmetry.space_group_name_H-M   'P 1'
#
loop_
_entity.id
_entity.type
_entity.pdbx_description
1 polymer ?
#
loop_
_entity_poly.entity_id
_entity_poly.type
_entity_poly.pdbx_seq_one_letter_code
_entity_poly.pdbx_strand_id
1 'polypeptide(L)'
;MPAEHISAINERRRLILAEIERLENELGVISDPSDHIHQLQQDFNNLLDEESEWTPDPLPDPFTILPPELWPNIIPGHVEEVLNLTLVSPEWRQIICSIPSLWTTVILNKATPDCLARAVTCIHLSRPLKLYISIGAPLEAWKQIAPIIIGETHRIHALTLNNIDHEQGVAIVTAFDSLPALKSIRFPFNYRHRRHFFQRPWLEDESGYDPAWVTPQLCIEGNLIEPKRVTIGRFDEQTVEFVTKFSGIEHIELYDEDLQRKPPIQKSPNSLLPSITTLSYWGSDVTRVFQYTGHNLTNLDTEIDLYNIPSLLNNLVQFPVLDRLFLQVNQVTKDGVEYNETSNNSLRSVKSLKLRFMARSFWASDTTTQELLEAIDSHAELLILIFDLLTEQMPLVEKVDLSEEFRFGPAFGYIRTLRNLKSLSLDPTVPIISGRRCVTPEFERLATLPYRIPAMSMDWIQHQSLRYLSISPPGSPDPSSSQTESDNTQPWYSVSSTPIPTVTSLDLSILKPLFFNFGYFPNLTSIGFYGYLNQLGLICISDFLEELILQPRRWPSLESINLSGHWVEWDLVILMLERRNVVSRGAVKAITSLGYFGDLPYKLSYPISQLFRGKFSERIPLSEYSVDAVGKTLWNRNVHGCRTCIRMFKPCSKSPIDTPYLERSLGVAELAQRHELPPESLRADPLLSTSEMEWLKGKHERRLRYMHLHTEGAKIFSRPSNCTNFIEALPSFRVWLDLAFNPADAKASLLSDSAFTPPIPKQSVDPPNKAHIS
;
A
#
# COMPACT_ATOMS: atom_id res chain seq x y z
N MET A 1 16.68 -28.28 23.91
CA MET A 1 17.38 -28.01 25.19
C MET A 1 16.53 -28.47 26.38
N PRO A 2 17.13 -28.94 27.49
CA PRO A 2 16.43 -29.10 28.77
C PRO A 2 15.90 -27.76 29.26
N ALA A 3 14.69 -27.74 29.81
CA ALA A 3 14.05 -26.51 30.32
C ALA A 3 14.91 -25.76 31.36
N GLU A 4 15.73 -26.51 32.12
CA GLU A 4 16.67 -25.98 33.12
C GLU A 4 17.75 -25.08 32.50
N HIS A 5 18.25 -25.42 31.31
CA HIS A 5 19.29 -24.64 30.65
C HIS A 5 18.76 -23.35 30.01
N ILE A 6 17.52 -23.37 29.49
CA ILE A 6 16.84 -22.15 29.01
C ILE A 6 16.57 -21.21 30.20
N SER A 7 16.14 -21.76 31.33
CA SER A 7 15.95 -21.01 32.57
C SER A 7 17.26 -20.36 33.04
N ALA A 8 18.38 -21.09 33.01
CA ALA A 8 19.69 -20.58 33.40
C ALA A 8 20.20 -19.44 32.47
N ILE A 9 20.02 -19.57 31.15
CA ILE A 9 20.35 -18.51 30.20
C ILE A 9 19.50 -17.25 30.46
N ASN A 10 18.19 -17.42 30.66
CA ASN A 10 17.28 -16.31 30.95
C ASN A 10 17.60 -15.61 32.29
N GLU A 11 18.01 -16.37 33.31
CA GLU A 11 18.51 -15.82 34.57
C GLU A 11 19.76 -14.98 34.35
N ARG A 12 20.76 -15.52 33.64
CA ARG A 12 22.02 -14.81 33.37
C ARG A 12 21.81 -13.55 32.54
N ARG A 13 20.91 -13.56 31.56
CA ARG A 13 20.50 -12.37 30.81
C ARG A 13 19.94 -11.29 31.71
N ARG A 14 19.05 -11.66 32.63
CA ARG A 14 18.44 -10.71 33.58
C ARG A 14 19.49 -10.07 34.48
N LEU A 15 20.46 -10.87 34.94
CA LEU A 15 21.57 -10.37 35.77
C LEU A 15 22.47 -9.41 34.99
N ILE A 16 22.80 -9.71 33.74
CA ILE A 16 23.62 -8.81 32.90
C ILE A 16 22.88 -7.50 32.63
N LEU A 17 21.59 -7.54 32.27
CA LEU A 17 20.79 -6.33 32.05
C LEU A 17 20.68 -5.48 33.32
N ALA A 18 20.49 -6.10 34.48
CA ALA A 18 20.46 -5.39 35.77
C ALA A 18 21.81 -4.74 36.11
N GLU A 19 22.93 -5.38 35.77
CA GLU A 19 24.27 -4.82 35.98
C GLU A 19 24.59 -3.67 35.02
N ILE A 20 24.19 -3.79 33.74
CA ILE A 20 24.27 -2.69 32.78
C ILE A 20 23.48 -1.49 33.30
N GLU A 21 22.22 -1.69 33.74
CA GLU A 21 21.38 -0.63 34.29
C GLU A 21 22.03 0.02 35.53
N ARG A 22 22.63 -0.78 36.43
CA ARG A 22 23.33 -0.27 37.60
C ARG A 22 24.51 0.62 37.21
N LEU A 23 25.37 0.16 36.28
CA LEU A 23 26.53 0.90 35.81
C LEU A 23 26.15 2.17 35.04
N GLU A 24 25.08 2.12 34.24
CA GLU A 24 24.53 3.28 33.53
C GLU A 24 24.03 4.37 34.47
N ASN A 25 23.53 4.00 35.64
CA ASN A 25 23.10 4.95 36.67
C ASN A 25 24.26 5.48 37.54
N GLU A 26 25.39 4.77 37.59
CA GLU A 26 26.60 5.15 38.34
C GLU A 26 27.62 5.96 37.52
N LEU A 27 27.34 6.18 36.22
CA LEU A 27 28.21 6.83 35.24
C LEU A 27 28.67 8.26 35.62
N GLY A 28 28.09 8.86 36.66
CA GLY A 28 28.52 10.14 37.24
C GLY A 28 29.70 10.07 38.22
N VAL A 29 30.18 8.89 38.64
CA VAL A 29 31.12 8.75 39.78
C VAL A 29 32.43 8.02 39.44
N ILE A 30 32.49 7.21 38.38
CA ILE A 30 33.65 6.35 38.06
C ILE A 30 34.19 6.70 36.66
N SER A 31 35.52 6.73 36.49
CA SER A 31 36.18 7.18 35.25
C SER A 31 36.27 6.14 34.12
N ASP A 32 35.72 4.93 34.27
CA ASP A 32 35.76 3.93 33.18
C ASP A 32 34.60 2.88 33.15
N PRO A 33 33.32 3.26 33.34
CA PRO A 33 32.19 2.33 33.25
C PRO A 33 31.81 1.97 31.80
N SER A 34 32.24 2.75 30.80
CA SER A 34 31.85 2.55 29.39
C SER A 34 32.42 1.26 28.81
N ASP A 35 33.69 0.96 29.06
CA ASP A 35 34.33 -0.26 28.58
C ASP A 35 33.73 -1.50 29.24
N HIS A 36 33.32 -1.37 30.52
CA HIS A 36 32.65 -2.44 31.25
C HIS A 36 31.22 -2.68 30.75
N ILE A 37 30.44 -1.62 30.49
CA ILE A 37 29.11 -1.74 29.88
C ILE A 37 29.22 -2.39 28.50
N HIS A 38 30.20 -1.97 27.69
CA HIS A 38 30.45 -2.58 26.39
C HIS A 38 30.77 -4.07 26.53
N GLN A 39 31.65 -4.45 27.47
CA GLN A 39 31.94 -5.86 27.73
C GLN A 39 30.69 -6.65 28.13
N LEU A 40 29.83 -6.09 29.00
CA LEU A 40 28.58 -6.74 29.42
C LEU A 40 27.58 -6.87 28.26
N GLN A 41 27.50 -5.88 27.35
CA GLN A 41 26.70 -5.97 26.14
C GLN A 41 27.21 -7.07 25.20
N GLN A 42 28.53 -7.24 25.07
CA GLN A 42 29.12 -8.33 24.30
C GLN A 42 28.88 -9.68 24.98
N ASP A 43 29.00 -9.78 26.31
CA ASP A 43 28.66 -10.98 27.06
C ASP A 43 27.18 -11.35 26.89
N PHE A 44 26.28 -10.36 26.88
CA PHE A 44 24.87 -10.56 26.58
C PHE A 44 24.66 -11.10 25.16
N ASN A 45 25.32 -10.49 24.17
CA ASN A 45 25.26 -10.94 22.78
C ASN A 45 25.79 -12.38 22.63
N ASN A 46 26.88 -12.71 23.31
CA ASN A 46 27.44 -14.07 23.36
C ASN A 46 26.45 -15.07 23.96
N LEU A 47 25.67 -14.70 24.99
CA LEU A 47 24.59 -15.56 25.51
C LEU A 47 23.42 -15.71 24.54
N LEU A 48 23.17 -14.73 23.68
CA LEU A 48 22.22 -14.87 22.58
C LEU A 48 22.79 -15.79 21.51
N ASP A 49 24.09 -15.68 21.21
CA ASP A 49 24.78 -16.55 20.27
C ASP A 49 24.80 -18.00 20.76
N GLU A 50 25.16 -18.24 22.02
CA GLU A 50 25.08 -19.56 22.66
C GLU A 50 23.65 -20.11 22.56
N GLU A 51 22.61 -19.36 22.99
CA GLU A 51 21.23 -19.82 22.79
C GLU A 51 20.94 -20.10 21.32
N SER A 52 21.44 -19.26 20.40
CA SER A 52 21.24 -19.40 18.97
C SER A 52 21.97 -20.59 18.35
N GLU A 53 23.07 -21.06 18.94
CA GLU A 53 23.83 -22.26 18.56
C GLU A 53 23.12 -23.54 19.05
N TRP A 54 22.36 -23.44 20.15
CA TRP A 54 21.58 -24.55 20.72
C TRP A 54 20.13 -24.61 20.22
N THR A 55 19.59 -23.48 19.76
CA THR A 55 18.53 -23.48 18.75
C THR A 55 19.17 -23.83 17.41
N PRO A 56 18.52 -24.54 16.49
CA PRO A 56 19.04 -24.56 15.12
C PRO A 56 19.19 -23.11 14.65
N ASP A 57 20.39 -22.76 14.15
CA ASP A 57 20.86 -21.45 13.66
C ASP A 57 19.73 -20.45 13.31
N PRO A 58 19.92 -19.12 13.46
CA PRO A 58 19.02 -18.11 12.92
C PRO A 58 19.20 -18.05 11.39
N LEU A 59 18.73 -19.13 10.77
CA LEU A 59 18.79 -19.53 9.38
C LEU A 59 20.23 -19.60 8.84
N PRO A 60 20.78 -20.81 8.63
CA PRO A 60 21.88 -21.00 7.69
C PRO A 60 21.58 -20.31 6.34
N ASP A 61 22.57 -20.11 5.46
CA ASP A 61 22.33 -19.46 4.16
C ASP A 61 21.04 -20.04 3.56
N PRO A 62 20.03 -19.21 3.19
CA PRO A 62 18.73 -19.71 2.77
C PRO A 62 18.86 -20.70 1.62
N PHE A 63 19.90 -20.60 0.79
CA PHE A 63 20.19 -21.57 -0.26
C PHE A 63 20.84 -22.88 0.21
N THR A 64 21.36 -22.92 1.44
CA THR A 64 21.89 -24.14 2.08
C THR A 64 20.85 -24.90 2.89
N ILE A 65 19.89 -24.21 3.52
CA ILE A 65 18.81 -24.88 4.27
C ILE A 65 17.59 -25.15 3.42
N LEU A 66 17.17 -24.14 2.66
CA LEU A 66 15.84 -24.17 2.07
C LEU A 66 15.92 -25.00 0.80
N PRO A 67 14.97 -25.92 0.62
CA PRO A 67 14.89 -26.69 -0.60
C PRO A 67 14.73 -25.73 -1.79
N PRO A 68 15.44 -25.98 -2.92
CA PRO A 68 15.44 -25.10 -4.09
C PRO A 68 14.07 -24.63 -4.59
N GLU A 69 13.05 -25.43 -4.32
CA GLU A 69 11.65 -25.20 -4.67
C GLU A 69 11.05 -23.98 -3.96
N LEU A 70 11.58 -23.56 -2.81
CA LEU A 70 11.08 -22.41 -2.05
C LEU A 70 11.72 -21.08 -2.45
N TRP A 71 12.92 -21.10 -3.05
CA TRP A 71 13.68 -19.90 -3.38
C TRP A 71 12.91 -18.88 -4.24
N PRO A 72 12.14 -19.27 -5.27
CA PRO A 72 11.39 -18.32 -6.09
C PRO A 72 10.33 -17.52 -5.31
N ASN A 73 9.88 -18.03 -4.16
CA ASN A 73 8.88 -17.36 -3.33
C ASN A 73 9.51 -16.36 -2.36
N ILE A 74 10.83 -16.44 -2.15
CA ILE A 74 11.58 -15.66 -1.16
C ILE A 74 12.37 -14.56 -1.85
N ILE A 75 12.91 -14.85 -3.03
CA ILE A 75 13.64 -13.89 -3.83
C ILE A 75 12.64 -12.91 -4.48
N PRO A 76 12.93 -11.60 -4.51
CA PRO A 76 12.09 -10.61 -5.15
C PRO A 76 11.85 -10.93 -6.63
N GLY A 77 10.64 -10.67 -7.11
CA GLY A 77 10.25 -10.94 -8.50
C GLY A 77 10.75 -9.91 -9.51
N HIS A 78 11.31 -8.78 -9.06
CA HIS A 78 11.82 -7.72 -9.92
C HIS A 78 13.26 -7.98 -10.33
N VAL A 79 13.52 -8.00 -11.63
CA VAL A 79 14.84 -8.29 -12.22
C VAL A 79 15.95 -7.40 -11.65
N GLU A 80 15.67 -6.14 -11.29
CA GLU A 80 16.67 -5.22 -10.71
C GLU A 80 17.14 -5.69 -9.33
N GLU A 81 16.21 -6.08 -8.49
CA GLU A 81 16.50 -6.61 -7.16
C GLU A 81 17.20 -7.97 -7.26
N VAL A 82 16.75 -8.85 -8.17
CA VAL A 82 17.41 -10.13 -8.45
C VAL A 82 18.87 -9.92 -8.87
N LEU A 83 19.13 -8.97 -9.77
CA LEU A 83 20.49 -8.63 -10.20
C LEU A 83 21.33 -8.10 -9.04
N ASN A 84 20.77 -7.26 -8.16
CA ASN A 84 21.47 -6.80 -6.95
C ASN A 84 21.85 -7.97 -6.02
N LEU A 85 21.00 -8.98 -5.88
CA LEU A 85 21.30 -10.16 -5.07
C LEU A 85 22.44 -11.02 -5.65
N THR A 86 22.68 -10.95 -6.97
CA THR A 86 23.86 -11.60 -7.57
C THR A 86 25.19 -10.96 -7.16
N LEU A 87 25.16 -9.79 -6.50
CA LEU A 87 26.35 -9.10 -6.00
C LEU A 87 26.72 -9.50 -4.56
N VAL A 88 25.89 -10.29 -3.88
CA VAL A 88 26.11 -10.71 -2.48
C VAL A 88 27.35 -11.61 -2.37
N SER A 89 27.40 -12.69 -3.16
CA SER A 89 28.53 -13.60 -3.23
C SER A 89 28.59 -14.31 -4.59
N PRO A 90 29.74 -14.89 -4.98
CA PRO A 90 29.84 -15.70 -6.20
C PRO A 90 28.90 -16.90 -6.19
N GLU A 91 28.66 -17.48 -5.01
CA GLU A 91 27.76 -18.61 -4.80
C GLU A 91 26.29 -18.19 -4.99
N TRP A 92 25.86 -17.08 -4.37
CA TRP A 92 24.54 -16.50 -4.59
C TRP A 92 24.27 -16.20 -6.05
N ARG A 93 25.24 -15.59 -6.75
CA ARG A 93 25.15 -15.35 -8.19
C ARG A 93 24.89 -16.63 -8.95
N GLN A 94 25.67 -17.68 -8.69
CA GLN A 94 25.53 -18.95 -9.39
C GLN A 94 24.16 -19.57 -9.13
N ILE A 95 23.71 -19.56 -7.88
CA ILE A 95 22.42 -20.11 -7.46
C ILE A 95 21.28 -19.33 -8.12
N ILE A 96 21.25 -18.00 -7.98
CA ILE A 96 20.21 -17.13 -8.54
C ILE A 96 20.12 -17.24 -10.06
N CYS A 97 21.26 -17.25 -10.77
CA CYS A 97 21.29 -17.45 -12.22
C CYS A 97 20.84 -18.86 -12.63
N SER A 98 20.89 -19.85 -11.72
CA SER A 98 20.43 -21.20 -12.00
C SER A 98 18.91 -21.39 -11.86
N ILE A 99 18.21 -20.46 -11.20
CA ILE A 99 16.76 -20.51 -10.92
C ILE A 99 15.98 -19.84 -12.06
N PRO A 100 15.36 -20.59 -12.99
CA PRO A 100 14.83 -19.98 -14.21
C PRO A 100 13.57 -19.13 -13.97
N SER A 101 12.80 -19.43 -12.93
CA SER A 101 11.53 -18.76 -12.65
C SER A 101 11.67 -17.26 -12.35
N LEU A 102 12.80 -16.84 -11.79
CA LEU A 102 13.12 -15.44 -11.48
C LEU A 102 13.29 -14.58 -12.74
N TRP A 103 13.56 -15.22 -13.87
CA TRP A 103 13.94 -14.55 -15.13
C TRP A 103 12.79 -14.54 -16.14
N THR A 104 11.59 -14.95 -15.72
CA THR A 104 10.42 -15.10 -16.62
C THR A 104 9.76 -13.79 -17.02
N THR A 105 10.02 -12.70 -16.29
CA THR A 105 9.45 -11.36 -16.59
C THR A 105 10.44 -10.54 -17.41
N VAL A 106 10.04 -10.20 -18.64
CA VAL A 106 10.82 -9.40 -19.58
C VAL A 106 10.16 -8.03 -19.73
N ILE A 107 10.86 -6.97 -19.33
CA ILE A 107 10.36 -5.58 -19.45
C ILE A 107 11.21 -4.84 -20.47
N LEU A 108 10.58 -4.41 -21.56
CA LEU A 108 11.18 -3.60 -22.61
C LEU A 108 10.68 -2.17 -22.49
N ASN A 109 11.42 -1.34 -21.76
CA ASN A 109 11.11 0.08 -21.61
C ASN A 109 12.34 0.90 -22.00
N LYS A 110 12.15 1.93 -22.84
CA LYS A 110 13.24 2.84 -23.27
C LYS A 110 13.81 3.64 -22.09
N ALA A 111 13.01 3.91 -21.06
CA ALA A 111 13.47 4.61 -19.85
C ALA A 111 14.42 3.76 -19.01
N THR A 112 14.41 2.44 -19.19
CA THR A 112 15.24 1.52 -18.41
C THR A 112 16.64 1.40 -19.04
N PRO A 113 17.70 1.75 -18.30
CA PRO A 113 19.07 1.54 -18.77
C PRO A 113 19.32 0.05 -19.09
N ASP A 114 20.10 -0.21 -20.13
CA ASP A 114 20.50 -1.56 -20.56
C ASP A 114 19.34 -2.55 -20.77
N CYS A 115 18.16 -2.04 -21.15
CA CYS A 115 16.94 -2.85 -21.31
C CYS A 115 17.14 -4.05 -22.26
N LEU A 116 17.97 -3.88 -23.31
CA LEU A 116 18.36 -4.94 -24.24
C LEU A 116 19.10 -6.08 -23.56
N ALA A 117 20.20 -5.76 -22.87
CA ALA A 117 21.02 -6.75 -22.19
C ALA A 117 20.22 -7.48 -21.11
N ARG A 118 19.35 -6.76 -20.40
CA ARG A 118 18.44 -7.31 -19.41
C ARG A 118 17.44 -8.28 -20.03
N ALA A 119 16.78 -7.90 -21.13
CA ALA A 119 15.83 -8.76 -21.81
C ALA A 119 16.48 -10.06 -22.29
N VAL A 120 17.64 -9.96 -22.94
CA VAL A 120 18.41 -11.13 -23.40
C VAL A 120 18.79 -12.03 -22.22
N THR A 121 19.25 -11.43 -21.12
CA THR A 121 19.60 -12.17 -19.89
C THR A 121 18.38 -12.90 -19.33
N CYS A 122 17.22 -12.23 -19.22
CA CYS A 122 15.98 -12.84 -18.75
C CYS A 122 15.54 -14.01 -19.65
N ILE A 123 15.53 -13.80 -20.96
CA ILE A 123 15.14 -14.82 -21.94
C ILE A 123 16.07 -16.02 -21.85
N HIS A 124 17.39 -15.80 -21.79
CA HIS A 124 18.37 -16.87 -21.69
C HIS A 124 18.28 -17.65 -20.37
N LEU A 125 18.22 -16.95 -19.24
CA LEU A 125 18.22 -17.56 -17.91
C LEU A 125 16.88 -18.19 -17.52
N SER A 126 15.76 -17.78 -18.14
CA SER A 126 14.44 -18.39 -17.89
C SER A 126 14.29 -19.80 -18.47
N ARG A 127 15.22 -20.24 -19.34
CA ARG A 127 15.22 -21.58 -19.94
C ARG A 127 13.84 -21.91 -20.57
N PRO A 128 13.27 -23.14 -20.61
CA PRO A 128 12.00 -23.36 -21.31
C PRO A 128 10.77 -22.88 -20.50
N LEU A 129 10.94 -22.07 -19.46
CA LEU A 129 9.80 -21.57 -18.68
C LEU A 129 9.00 -20.51 -19.44
N LYS A 130 7.73 -20.41 -19.06
CA LYS A 130 6.77 -19.43 -19.58
C LYS A 130 7.25 -18.00 -19.36
N LEU A 131 7.07 -17.15 -20.36
CA LEU A 131 7.49 -15.75 -20.35
C LEU A 131 6.31 -14.79 -20.15
N TYR A 132 6.57 -13.72 -19.42
CA TYR A 132 5.69 -12.58 -19.23
C TYR A 132 6.38 -11.35 -19.82
N ILE A 133 5.88 -10.85 -20.94
CA ILE A 133 6.54 -9.78 -21.71
C ILE A 133 5.74 -8.50 -21.58
N SER A 134 6.42 -7.42 -21.18
CA SER A 134 5.89 -6.06 -21.14
C SER A 134 6.68 -5.19 -22.10
N ILE A 135 6.02 -4.67 -23.13
CA ILE A 135 6.63 -3.85 -24.19
C ILE A 135 6.09 -2.43 -24.06
N GLY A 136 6.96 -1.50 -23.67
CA GLY A 136 6.72 -0.07 -23.74
C GLY A 136 7.82 0.69 -24.50
N ALA A 137 8.57 -0.02 -25.32
CA ALA A 137 9.56 0.55 -26.21
C ALA A 137 8.92 0.89 -27.57
N PRO A 138 9.32 1.99 -28.23
CA PRO A 138 8.81 2.35 -29.55
C PRO A 138 9.18 1.28 -30.60
N LEU A 139 8.42 1.21 -31.69
CA LEU A 139 8.55 0.16 -32.73
C LEU A 139 9.98 -0.02 -33.25
N GLU A 140 10.76 1.05 -33.40
CA GLU A 140 12.16 0.96 -33.85
C GLU A 140 13.08 0.23 -32.85
N ALA A 141 12.83 0.38 -31.55
CA ALA A 141 13.54 -0.38 -30.53
C ALA A 141 13.03 -1.83 -30.48
N TRP A 142 11.72 -2.05 -30.65
CA TRP A 142 11.15 -3.39 -30.79
C TRP A 142 11.78 -4.17 -31.95
N LYS A 143 11.92 -3.58 -33.15
CA LYS A 143 12.52 -4.24 -34.32
C LYS A 143 13.92 -4.81 -34.06
N GLN A 144 14.71 -4.19 -33.19
CA GLN A 144 16.04 -4.66 -32.84
C GLN A 144 16.01 -5.90 -31.92
N ILE A 145 14.93 -6.07 -31.16
CA ILE A 145 14.77 -7.11 -30.12
C ILE A 145 13.91 -8.26 -30.62
N ALA A 146 12.96 -7.96 -31.50
CA ALA A 146 11.98 -8.89 -32.04
C ALA A 146 12.61 -10.22 -32.49
N PRO A 147 13.77 -10.26 -33.20
CA PRO A 147 14.37 -11.54 -33.60
C PRO A 147 14.71 -12.48 -32.44
N ILE A 148 15.04 -11.94 -31.27
CA ILE A 148 15.39 -12.73 -30.07
C ILE A 148 14.13 -13.27 -29.38
N ILE A 149 13.04 -12.50 -29.40
CA ILE A 149 11.79 -12.86 -28.72
C ILE A 149 10.88 -13.72 -29.60
N ILE A 150 10.86 -13.49 -30.91
CA ILE A 150 10.07 -14.26 -31.87
C ILE A 150 10.47 -15.75 -31.84
N GLY A 151 11.73 -16.06 -31.61
CA GLY A 151 12.19 -17.45 -31.41
C GLY A 151 11.56 -18.15 -30.20
N GLU A 152 10.93 -17.41 -29.29
CA GLU A 152 10.42 -17.87 -28.00
C GLU A 152 8.88 -17.87 -27.92
N THR A 153 8.19 -17.70 -29.04
CA THR A 153 6.72 -17.65 -29.17
C THR A 153 5.98 -18.77 -28.43
N HIS A 154 6.52 -19.98 -28.48
CA HIS A 154 5.95 -21.18 -27.86
C HIS A 154 5.86 -21.13 -26.33
N ARG A 155 6.58 -20.21 -25.67
CA ARG A 155 6.57 -20.05 -24.20
C ARG A 155 6.06 -18.69 -23.74
N ILE A 156 5.69 -17.77 -24.62
CA ILE A 156 5.11 -16.47 -24.24
C ILE A 156 3.70 -16.70 -23.67
N HIS A 157 3.55 -16.43 -22.38
CA HIS A 157 2.33 -16.69 -21.63
C HIS A 157 1.49 -15.45 -21.36
N ALA A 158 2.14 -14.30 -21.19
CA ALA A 158 1.48 -13.02 -21.09
C ALA A 158 2.20 -11.98 -21.93
N LEU A 159 1.43 -11.13 -22.61
CA LEU A 159 1.93 -10.00 -23.38
C LEU A 159 1.21 -8.73 -22.94
N THR A 160 1.96 -7.71 -22.55
CA THR A 160 1.45 -6.39 -22.19
C THR A 160 2.11 -5.36 -23.08
N LEU A 161 1.32 -4.54 -23.75
CA LEU A 161 1.79 -3.42 -24.56
C LEU A 161 1.45 -2.13 -23.80
N ASN A 162 2.41 -1.23 -23.63
CA ASN A 162 2.30 0.00 -22.82
C ASN A 162 2.79 1.22 -23.62
N ASN A 163 2.05 2.33 -23.66
CA ASN A 163 2.48 3.55 -24.38
C ASN A 163 2.84 3.33 -25.86
N ILE A 164 2.11 2.45 -26.55
CA ILE A 164 2.28 2.14 -27.97
C ILE A 164 1.00 2.54 -28.69
N ASP A 165 1.10 3.14 -29.89
CA ASP A 165 -0.08 3.47 -30.69
C ASP A 165 -0.70 2.21 -31.36
N HIS A 166 -1.85 2.38 -32.00
CA HIS A 166 -2.55 1.26 -32.65
C HIS A 166 -1.71 0.58 -33.73
N GLU A 167 -1.12 1.35 -34.65
CA GLU A 167 -0.35 0.81 -35.78
C GLU A 167 0.87 0.02 -35.29
N GLN A 168 1.57 0.55 -34.30
CA GLN A 168 2.71 -0.10 -33.68
C GLN A 168 2.29 -1.36 -32.91
N GLY A 169 1.18 -1.32 -32.17
CA GLY A 169 0.66 -2.47 -31.43
C GLY A 169 0.29 -3.63 -32.35
N VAL A 170 -0.41 -3.32 -33.45
CA VAL A 170 -0.75 -4.28 -34.50
C VAL A 170 0.53 -4.84 -35.15
N ALA A 171 1.49 -3.98 -35.50
CA ALA A 171 2.76 -4.40 -36.09
C ALA A 171 3.55 -5.34 -35.14
N ILE A 172 3.50 -5.10 -33.83
CA ILE A 172 4.15 -5.96 -32.83
C ILE A 172 3.45 -7.32 -32.73
N VAL A 173 2.12 -7.33 -32.59
CA VAL A 173 1.36 -8.59 -32.44
C VAL A 173 1.44 -9.45 -33.70
N THR A 174 1.34 -8.83 -34.88
CA THR A 174 1.45 -9.53 -36.16
C THR A 174 2.86 -10.08 -36.40
N ALA A 175 3.90 -9.46 -35.86
CA ALA A 175 5.28 -9.96 -35.98
C ALA A 175 5.55 -11.28 -35.23
N PHE A 176 4.64 -11.75 -34.36
CA PHE A 176 4.83 -13.00 -33.62
C PHE A 176 4.42 -14.26 -34.42
N ASP A 177 3.72 -14.14 -35.55
CA ASP A 177 3.12 -15.21 -36.38
C ASP A 177 2.17 -16.18 -35.63
N SER A 178 2.52 -16.66 -34.44
CA SER A 178 1.67 -17.47 -33.55
C SER A 178 2.10 -17.31 -32.10
N LEU A 179 1.14 -17.37 -31.17
CA LEU A 179 1.40 -17.30 -29.72
C LEU A 179 0.66 -18.42 -28.97
N PRO A 180 1.04 -19.69 -29.17
CA PRO A 180 0.25 -20.84 -28.72
C PRO A 180 0.17 -21.01 -27.19
N ALA A 181 1.08 -20.40 -26.41
CA ALA A 181 1.07 -20.47 -24.95
C ALA A 181 0.40 -19.26 -24.25
N LEU A 182 -0.08 -18.29 -25.03
CA LEU A 182 -0.56 -17.01 -24.51
C LEU A 182 -1.90 -17.19 -23.79
N LYS A 183 -1.93 -16.81 -22.51
CA LYS A 183 -3.15 -16.79 -21.68
C LYS A 183 -3.60 -15.39 -21.32
N SER A 184 -2.76 -14.37 -21.47
CA SER A 184 -3.11 -13.00 -21.13
C SER A 184 -2.55 -12.05 -22.17
N ILE A 185 -3.41 -11.20 -22.73
CA ILE A 185 -2.96 -10.09 -23.55
C ILE A 185 -3.58 -8.79 -23.05
N ARG A 186 -2.73 -7.78 -22.87
CA ARG A 186 -3.11 -6.44 -22.45
C ARG A 186 -2.60 -5.43 -23.48
N PHE A 187 -3.50 -4.58 -23.91
CA PHE A 187 -3.22 -3.51 -24.86
C PHE A 187 -3.13 -2.17 -24.13
N PRO A 188 -2.38 -1.19 -24.68
CA PRO A 188 -2.23 0.12 -24.10
C PRO A 188 -3.46 0.93 -24.45
N PHE A 189 -4.60 0.60 -23.83
CA PHE A 189 -5.67 1.57 -23.75
C PHE A 189 -5.19 2.61 -22.76
N ASN A 190 -4.65 3.70 -23.29
CA ASN A 190 -4.71 4.96 -22.57
C ASN A 190 -6.20 5.27 -22.49
N TYR A 191 -6.87 4.70 -21.48
CA TYR A 191 -8.11 5.27 -21.00
C TYR A 191 -7.78 6.74 -20.87
N ARG A 192 -8.43 7.59 -21.67
CA ARG A 192 -8.38 9.01 -21.42
C ARG A 192 -9.12 9.11 -20.11
N HIS A 193 -8.38 8.93 -19.01
CA HIS A 193 -8.84 9.16 -17.67
C HIS A 193 -9.55 10.49 -17.84
N ARG A 194 -10.87 10.48 -17.69
CA ARG A 194 -11.66 11.71 -17.66
C ARG A 194 -11.00 12.47 -16.52
N ARG A 195 -9.99 13.28 -16.85
CA ARG A 195 -9.23 14.06 -15.88
C ARG A 195 -10.18 15.19 -15.55
N HIS A 196 -11.21 14.86 -14.77
CA HIS A 196 -12.06 15.84 -14.11
C HIS A 196 -11.21 16.75 -13.20
N PHE A 197 -9.96 16.37 -12.92
CA PHE A 197 -8.95 17.23 -12.31
C PHE A 197 -8.60 18.49 -13.12
N PHE A 198 -8.83 18.53 -14.44
CA PHE A 198 -8.66 19.76 -15.22
C PHE A 198 -9.71 19.84 -16.33
N GLN A 199 -10.84 20.50 -16.08
CA GLN A 199 -11.67 21.08 -17.14
C GLN A 199 -10.96 22.28 -17.80
N ARG A 200 -9.72 22.09 -18.30
CA ARG A 200 -9.33 22.92 -19.43
C ARG A 200 -10.22 22.48 -20.59
N PRO A 201 -10.83 23.41 -21.35
CA PRO A 201 -11.33 23.07 -22.68
C PRO A 201 -10.19 22.34 -23.37
N TRP A 202 -10.46 21.14 -23.86
CA TRP A 202 -9.50 20.31 -24.56
C TRP A 202 -8.73 21.21 -25.53
N LEU A 203 -7.46 21.55 -25.24
CA LEU A 203 -6.54 21.74 -26.34
C LEU A 203 -6.49 20.34 -26.92
N GLU A 204 -7.09 20.18 -28.09
CA GLU A 204 -7.00 18.98 -28.89
C GLU A 204 -5.52 18.62 -28.97
N ASP A 205 -5.08 17.75 -28.08
CA ASP A 205 -3.80 17.11 -28.25
C ASP A 205 -4.04 16.19 -29.44
N GLU A 206 -3.52 16.59 -30.61
CA GLU A 206 -3.69 15.93 -31.91
C GLU A 206 -3.16 14.48 -31.93
N SER A 207 -2.70 13.93 -30.79
CA SER A 207 -2.54 12.49 -30.60
C SER A 207 -3.92 11.81 -30.48
N GLY A 208 -4.65 11.83 -31.59
CA GLY A 208 -5.85 11.05 -31.83
C GLY A 208 -5.52 9.56 -31.80
N TYR A 209 -5.50 8.97 -30.61
CA TYR A 209 -5.56 7.52 -30.47
C TYR A 209 -6.92 7.05 -30.97
N ASP A 210 -6.91 6.28 -32.05
CA ASP A 210 -8.11 5.78 -32.71
C ASP A 210 -8.87 4.81 -31.77
N PRO A 211 -10.13 5.09 -31.39
CA PRO A 211 -10.97 4.17 -30.61
C PRO A 211 -11.35 2.89 -31.40
N ALA A 212 -10.86 2.73 -32.63
CA ALA A 212 -11.06 1.54 -33.47
C ALA A 212 -10.11 0.36 -33.16
N TRP A 213 -9.59 0.22 -31.94
CA TRP A 213 -9.13 -1.08 -31.43
C TRP A 213 -10.34 -2.01 -31.24
N VAL A 214 -11.00 -2.36 -32.34
CA VAL A 214 -11.70 -3.62 -32.40
C VAL A 214 -10.59 -4.67 -32.40
N THR A 215 -10.79 -5.76 -31.69
CA THR A 215 -9.82 -6.83 -31.48
C THR A 215 -9.71 -7.88 -32.61
N PRO A 216 -10.22 -7.74 -33.87
CA PRO A 216 -10.31 -8.88 -34.78
C PRO A 216 -8.97 -9.31 -35.37
N GLN A 217 -7.86 -8.69 -35.00
CA GLN A 217 -6.52 -9.03 -35.50
C GLN A 217 -5.73 -9.95 -34.55
N LEU A 218 -6.33 -10.40 -33.44
CA LEU A 218 -5.82 -11.54 -32.66
C LEU A 218 -5.97 -12.89 -33.40
N CYS A 219 -6.64 -12.88 -34.57
CA CYS A 219 -6.60 -13.99 -35.52
C CYS A 219 -5.31 -13.90 -36.34
N ILE A 220 -4.21 -14.48 -35.85
CA ILE A 220 -3.01 -14.64 -36.68
C ILE A 220 -3.19 -15.88 -37.56
N GLU A 221 -3.34 -15.67 -38.88
CA GLU A 221 -3.40 -16.73 -39.91
C GLU A 221 -4.29 -17.95 -39.60
N GLY A 222 -5.43 -17.75 -38.92
CA GLY A 222 -6.40 -18.82 -38.63
C GLY A 222 -6.14 -19.63 -37.35
N ASN A 223 -5.07 -19.34 -36.61
CA ASN A 223 -4.84 -19.90 -35.27
C ASN A 223 -5.41 -18.94 -34.20
N LEU A 224 -6.53 -19.31 -33.59
CA LEU A 224 -7.15 -18.54 -32.52
C LEU A 224 -6.31 -18.66 -31.24
N ILE A 225 -5.81 -17.54 -30.73
CA ILE A 225 -5.23 -17.45 -29.40
C ILE A 225 -6.38 -17.58 -28.38
N GLU A 226 -6.29 -18.44 -27.37
CA GLU A 226 -7.33 -18.59 -26.33
C GLU A 226 -6.93 -17.91 -25.00
N PRO A 227 -7.04 -16.57 -24.87
CA PRO A 227 -6.67 -15.90 -23.64
C PRO A 227 -7.70 -16.14 -22.53
N LYS A 228 -7.22 -16.22 -21.29
CA LYS A 228 -8.05 -16.12 -20.07
C LYS A 228 -8.34 -14.69 -19.67
N ARG A 229 -7.47 -13.74 -20.02
CA ARG A 229 -7.61 -12.31 -19.75
C ARG A 229 -7.44 -11.50 -21.02
N VAL A 230 -8.38 -10.59 -21.27
CA VAL A 230 -8.35 -9.70 -22.42
C VAL A 230 -8.74 -8.28 -22.00
N THR A 231 -8.11 -7.30 -22.65
CA THR A 231 -8.48 -5.89 -22.55
C THR A 231 -9.11 -5.45 -23.87
N ILE A 232 -10.20 -4.68 -23.81
CA ILE A 232 -11.01 -4.28 -24.96
C ILE A 232 -11.32 -2.78 -24.86
N GLY A 233 -11.07 -2.04 -25.92
CA GLY A 233 -11.29 -0.58 -25.97
C GLY A 233 -12.65 -0.14 -26.52
N ARG A 234 -13.52 -1.09 -26.88
CA ARG A 234 -14.85 -0.82 -27.44
C ARG A 234 -15.76 -2.02 -27.31
N PHE A 235 -16.98 -1.81 -26.80
CA PHE A 235 -17.97 -2.87 -26.61
C PHE A 235 -19.17 -2.73 -27.57
N ASP A 236 -19.11 -3.39 -28.73
CA ASP A 236 -20.19 -3.44 -29.73
C ASP A 236 -20.51 -4.87 -30.20
N GLU A 237 -21.45 -5.02 -31.14
CA GLU A 237 -21.86 -6.32 -31.68
C GLU A 237 -20.69 -7.14 -32.25
N GLN A 238 -19.74 -6.48 -32.93
CA GLN A 238 -18.57 -7.16 -33.50
C GLN A 238 -17.63 -7.64 -32.41
N THR A 239 -17.40 -6.81 -31.39
CA THR A 239 -16.63 -7.21 -30.21
C THR A 239 -17.29 -8.39 -29.49
N VAL A 240 -18.60 -8.37 -29.28
CA VAL A 240 -19.31 -9.48 -28.60
C VAL A 240 -19.23 -10.76 -29.41
N GLU A 241 -19.50 -10.71 -30.73
CA GLU A 241 -19.36 -11.86 -31.62
C GLU A 241 -17.92 -12.40 -31.60
N PHE A 242 -16.93 -11.52 -31.50
CA PHE A 242 -15.54 -11.91 -31.39
C PHE A 242 -15.23 -12.57 -30.04
N VAL A 243 -15.60 -11.94 -28.91
CA VAL A 243 -15.29 -12.43 -27.56
C VAL A 243 -15.97 -13.77 -27.29
N THR A 244 -17.16 -13.99 -27.84
CA THR A 244 -17.90 -15.27 -27.73
C THR A 244 -17.21 -16.44 -28.43
N LYS A 245 -16.25 -16.19 -29.33
CA LYS A 245 -15.39 -17.23 -29.93
C LYS A 245 -14.39 -17.82 -28.93
N PHE A 246 -14.16 -17.16 -27.78
CA PHE A 246 -13.24 -17.62 -26.76
C PHE A 246 -14.00 -18.14 -25.54
N SER A 247 -14.14 -19.46 -25.44
CA SER A 247 -14.83 -20.09 -24.31
C SER A 247 -14.07 -20.01 -22.98
N GLY A 248 -12.77 -19.67 -23.01
CA GLY A 248 -11.88 -19.68 -21.85
C GLY A 248 -11.67 -18.34 -21.12
N ILE A 249 -12.34 -17.26 -21.55
CA ILE A 249 -12.13 -15.93 -20.95
C ILE A 249 -12.74 -15.86 -19.55
N GLU A 250 -11.90 -15.57 -18.56
CA GLU A 250 -12.27 -15.42 -17.14
C GLU A 250 -12.29 -13.96 -16.71
N HIS A 251 -11.44 -13.11 -17.31
CA HIS A 251 -11.25 -11.71 -16.93
C HIS A 251 -11.35 -10.79 -18.15
N ILE A 252 -12.21 -9.77 -18.06
CA ILE A 252 -12.34 -8.73 -19.08
C ILE A 252 -12.10 -7.36 -18.47
N GLU A 253 -11.23 -6.58 -19.12
CA GLU A 253 -11.01 -5.16 -18.86
C GLU A 253 -11.59 -4.36 -20.05
N LEU A 254 -12.66 -3.60 -19.84
CA LEU A 254 -13.41 -2.86 -20.87
C LEU A 254 -13.27 -1.36 -20.68
N TYR A 255 -12.76 -0.65 -21.69
CA TYR A 255 -12.76 0.80 -21.76
C TYR A 255 -13.76 1.25 -22.82
N ASP A 256 -14.86 1.90 -22.44
CA ASP A 256 -15.99 2.23 -23.33
C ASP A 256 -16.22 3.75 -23.34
N GLU A 257 -15.53 4.44 -24.25
CA GLU A 257 -15.50 5.91 -24.32
C GLU A 257 -16.64 6.54 -25.14
N ASP A 258 -17.46 5.76 -25.86
CA ASP A 258 -18.39 6.30 -26.88
C ASP A 258 -19.84 6.47 -26.39
N LEU A 259 -20.14 7.66 -25.87
CA LEU A 259 -21.43 8.06 -25.30
C LEU A 259 -22.60 8.11 -26.31
N GLN A 260 -22.33 8.26 -27.61
CA GLN A 260 -23.37 8.56 -28.60
C GLN A 260 -23.88 7.34 -29.38
N ARG A 261 -23.28 6.17 -29.19
CA ARG A 261 -23.62 4.99 -29.98
C ARG A 261 -24.74 4.17 -29.34
N LYS A 262 -25.68 3.75 -30.19
CA LYS A 262 -26.81 2.89 -29.80
C LYS A 262 -26.24 1.53 -29.37
N PRO A 263 -26.72 0.96 -28.25
CA PRO A 263 -26.35 -0.39 -27.84
C PRO A 263 -26.76 -1.41 -28.92
N PRO A 264 -26.13 -2.61 -28.94
CA PRO A 264 -26.53 -3.72 -29.78
C PRO A 264 -28.06 -3.93 -29.77
N ILE A 265 -28.68 -3.95 -30.95
CA ILE A 265 -30.15 -3.88 -31.08
C ILE A 265 -30.80 -5.27 -31.04
N GLN A 266 -30.03 -6.36 -31.22
CA GLN A 266 -30.58 -7.72 -31.31
C GLN A 266 -29.91 -8.73 -30.36
N LYS A 267 -30.73 -9.24 -29.42
CA LYS A 267 -30.44 -10.43 -28.60
C LYS A 267 -30.31 -11.66 -29.48
N SER A 268 -29.10 -12.23 -29.56
CA SER A 268 -28.94 -13.67 -29.81
C SER A 268 -28.68 -14.37 -28.47
N PRO A 269 -29.51 -15.34 -28.04
CA PRO A 269 -29.33 -16.06 -26.76
C PRO A 269 -28.00 -16.83 -26.66
N ASN A 270 -27.29 -16.99 -27.78
CA ASN A 270 -26.00 -17.70 -27.86
C ASN A 270 -24.78 -16.81 -27.57
N SER A 271 -24.96 -15.54 -27.20
CA SER A 271 -23.88 -14.57 -26.99
C SER A 271 -23.45 -14.39 -25.52
N LEU A 272 -23.93 -15.26 -24.62
CA LEU A 272 -23.51 -15.23 -23.21
C LEU A 272 -22.05 -15.67 -23.08
N LEU A 273 -21.33 -15.00 -22.19
CA LEU A 273 -19.95 -15.27 -21.80
C LEU A 273 -19.95 -15.87 -20.38
N PRO A 274 -20.28 -17.16 -20.23
CA PRO A 274 -20.49 -17.79 -18.93
C PRO A 274 -19.20 -17.95 -18.11
N SER A 275 -18.03 -17.90 -18.75
CA SER A 275 -16.73 -18.11 -18.12
C SER A 275 -16.21 -16.88 -17.37
N ILE A 276 -16.80 -15.70 -17.57
CA ILE A 276 -16.34 -14.46 -16.94
C ILE A 276 -16.59 -14.50 -15.43
N THR A 277 -15.52 -14.41 -14.65
CA THR A 277 -15.55 -14.29 -13.19
C THR A 277 -15.18 -12.89 -12.72
N THR A 278 -14.52 -12.09 -13.55
CA THR A 278 -14.08 -10.73 -13.21
C THR A 278 -14.28 -9.77 -14.37
N LEU A 279 -14.94 -8.65 -14.08
CA LEU A 279 -15.19 -7.57 -15.02
C LEU A 279 -14.65 -6.26 -14.45
N SER A 280 -13.78 -5.59 -15.19
CA SER A 280 -13.41 -4.21 -14.96
C SER A 280 -13.95 -3.36 -16.11
N TYR A 281 -14.77 -2.36 -15.81
CA TYR A 281 -15.46 -1.54 -16.82
C TYR A 281 -15.27 -0.05 -16.56
N TRP A 282 -14.80 0.66 -17.58
CA TRP A 282 -14.58 2.10 -17.56
C TRP A 282 -15.36 2.75 -18.70
N GLY A 283 -16.59 3.14 -18.42
CA GLY A 283 -17.49 3.73 -19.40
C GLY A 283 -18.76 4.29 -18.74
N SER A 284 -19.74 4.70 -19.54
CA SER A 284 -20.92 5.39 -19.02
C SER A 284 -22.01 4.47 -18.46
N ASP A 285 -22.07 3.22 -18.90
CA ASP A 285 -23.19 2.32 -18.57
C ASP A 285 -22.78 0.85 -18.62
N VAL A 286 -22.30 0.35 -17.47
CA VAL A 286 -21.88 -1.05 -17.31
C VAL A 286 -23.04 -2.05 -17.49
N THR A 287 -24.29 -1.61 -17.33
CA THR A 287 -25.45 -2.52 -17.44
C THR A 287 -25.61 -3.11 -18.84
N ARG A 288 -25.08 -2.41 -19.86
CA ARG A 288 -25.02 -2.88 -21.26
C ARG A 288 -24.16 -4.13 -21.42
N VAL A 289 -23.18 -4.33 -20.55
CA VAL A 289 -22.28 -5.49 -20.58
C VAL A 289 -22.94 -6.68 -19.92
N PHE A 290 -23.74 -6.45 -18.88
CA PHE A 290 -24.35 -7.53 -18.10
C PHE A 290 -25.25 -8.46 -18.90
N GLN A 291 -25.90 -7.96 -19.96
CA GLN A 291 -26.70 -8.82 -20.85
C GLN A 291 -25.88 -9.92 -21.56
N TYR A 292 -24.55 -9.77 -21.61
CA TYR A 292 -23.62 -10.73 -22.18
C TYR A 292 -22.79 -11.46 -21.12
N THR A 293 -22.76 -10.98 -19.89
CA THR A 293 -22.02 -11.61 -18.79
C THR A 293 -22.85 -12.74 -18.18
N GLY A 294 -22.27 -13.94 -18.05
CA GLY A 294 -22.95 -15.04 -17.35
C GLY A 294 -23.08 -14.80 -15.84
N HIS A 295 -23.83 -15.67 -15.17
CA HIS A 295 -24.14 -15.56 -13.73
C HIS A 295 -22.95 -15.81 -12.78
N ASN A 296 -21.75 -16.09 -13.30
CA ASN A 296 -20.56 -16.49 -12.55
C ASN A 296 -19.67 -15.31 -12.13
N LEU A 297 -20.13 -14.06 -12.30
CA LEU A 297 -19.36 -12.87 -11.96
C LEU A 297 -19.12 -12.80 -10.44
N THR A 298 -17.85 -12.86 -10.03
CA THR A 298 -17.43 -12.80 -8.62
C THR A 298 -16.85 -11.44 -8.22
N ASN A 299 -16.32 -10.69 -9.19
CA ASN A 299 -15.67 -9.41 -8.97
C ASN A 299 -16.10 -8.39 -10.05
N LEU A 300 -16.55 -7.23 -9.61
CA LEU A 300 -16.89 -6.10 -10.48
C LEU A 300 -16.11 -4.86 -10.01
N ASP A 301 -15.36 -4.26 -10.93
CA ASP A 301 -14.75 -2.94 -10.80
C ASP A 301 -15.34 -2.05 -11.88
N THR A 302 -16.04 -0.98 -11.52
CA THR A 302 -16.69 -0.13 -12.52
C THR A 302 -16.69 1.34 -12.15
N GLU A 303 -16.57 2.19 -13.17
CA GLU A 303 -16.94 3.60 -13.07
C GLU A 303 -18.46 3.75 -13.20
N ILE A 304 -19.06 4.62 -12.39
CA ILE A 304 -20.50 4.88 -12.41
C ILE A 304 -20.83 6.28 -11.90
N ASP A 305 -21.80 6.93 -12.53
CA ASP A 305 -22.35 8.17 -11.98
C ASP A 305 -23.22 7.89 -10.74
N LEU A 306 -23.14 8.77 -9.74
CA LEU A 306 -23.81 8.63 -8.46
C LEU A 306 -25.31 8.31 -8.60
N TYR A 307 -26.00 8.96 -9.54
CA TYR A 307 -27.43 8.76 -9.76
C TYR A 307 -27.79 7.42 -10.42
N ASN A 308 -26.83 6.74 -11.06
CA ASN A 308 -27.03 5.44 -11.70
C ASN A 308 -26.83 4.25 -10.73
N ILE A 309 -26.32 4.49 -9.51
CA ILE A 309 -26.05 3.42 -8.54
C ILE A 309 -27.30 2.57 -8.26
N PRO A 310 -28.51 3.12 -8.01
CA PRO A 310 -29.68 2.28 -7.75
C PRO A 310 -30.02 1.35 -8.91
N SER A 311 -29.92 1.83 -10.16
CA SER A 311 -30.11 1.02 -11.36
C SER A 311 -29.05 -0.10 -11.44
N LEU A 312 -27.79 0.22 -11.17
CA LEU A 312 -26.72 -0.77 -11.11
C LEU A 312 -27.03 -1.87 -10.10
N LEU A 313 -27.36 -1.49 -8.86
CA LEU A 313 -27.61 -2.46 -7.78
C LEU A 313 -28.76 -3.43 -8.13
N ASN A 314 -29.83 -2.91 -8.74
CA ASN A 314 -30.95 -3.75 -9.20
C ASN A 314 -30.51 -4.77 -10.27
N ASN A 315 -29.57 -4.41 -11.13
CA ASN A 315 -29.04 -5.31 -12.15
C ASN A 315 -28.02 -6.32 -11.58
N LEU A 316 -27.34 -6.02 -10.46
CA LEU A 316 -26.35 -6.94 -9.87
C LEU A 316 -26.98 -8.21 -9.28
N VAL A 317 -28.29 -8.22 -9.05
CA VAL A 317 -29.05 -9.34 -8.49
C VAL A 317 -28.93 -10.61 -9.35
N GLN A 318 -28.65 -10.45 -10.64
CA GLN A 318 -28.43 -11.58 -11.55
C GLN A 318 -27.09 -12.31 -11.32
N PHE A 319 -26.20 -11.80 -10.47
CA PHE A 319 -24.90 -12.38 -10.15
C PHE A 319 -24.86 -12.88 -8.69
N PRO A 320 -25.44 -14.07 -8.39
CA PRO A 320 -25.58 -14.56 -7.02
C PRO A 320 -24.26 -14.92 -6.33
N VAL A 321 -23.16 -14.97 -7.08
CA VAL A 321 -21.80 -15.28 -6.57
C VAL A 321 -20.90 -14.05 -6.49
N LEU A 322 -21.44 -12.84 -6.69
CA LEU A 322 -20.68 -11.60 -6.63
C LEU A 322 -20.19 -11.36 -5.19
N ASP A 323 -18.88 -11.49 -4.98
CA ASP A 323 -18.21 -11.36 -3.67
C ASP A 323 -17.61 -9.96 -3.48
N ARG A 324 -17.10 -9.36 -4.56
CA ARG A 324 -16.37 -8.08 -4.52
C ARG A 324 -16.99 -7.07 -5.47
N LEU A 325 -17.28 -5.89 -4.93
CA LEU A 325 -17.81 -4.75 -5.66
C LEU A 325 -16.91 -3.52 -5.42
N PHE A 326 -16.33 -2.99 -6.48
CA PHE A 326 -15.59 -1.74 -6.47
C PHE A 326 -16.27 -0.74 -7.42
N LEU A 327 -16.72 0.39 -6.85
CA LEU A 327 -17.36 1.47 -7.59
C LEU A 327 -16.49 2.72 -7.55
N GLN A 328 -16.14 3.25 -8.72
CA GLN A 328 -15.56 4.57 -8.91
C GLN A 328 -16.70 5.53 -9.23
N VAL A 329 -17.12 6.29 -8.23
CA VAL A 329 -18.37 7.05 -8.24
C VAL A 329 -18.13 8.48 -8.69
N ASN A 330 -18.62 8.81 -9.88
CA ASN A 330 -18.65 10.18 -10.39
C ASN A 330 -19.81 10.95 -9.76
N GLN A 331 -19.50 12.09 -9.13
CA GLN A 331 -20.48 12.88 -8.38
C GLN A 331 -21.23 13.92 -9.26
N VAL A 332 -21.56 13.55 -10.50
CA VAL A 332 -22.32 14.41 -11.42
C VAL A 332 -23.78 14.44 -10.99
N THR A 333 -24.34 15.62 -10.77
CA THR A 333 -25.77 15.81 -10.48
C THR A 333 -26.53 16.05 -11.79
N LYS A 334 -27.65 15.36 -11.98
CA LYS A 334 -28.58 15.61 -13.09
C LYS A 334 -29.88 16.17 -12.51
N ASP A 335 -30.26 17.37 -12.97
CA ASP A 335 -31.51 17.99 -12.52
C ASP A 335 -32.73 17.14 -12.91
N GLY A 336 -33.64 16.93 -11.96
CA GLY A 336 -34.95 16.33 -12.19
C GLY A 336 -35.00 14.80 -12.32
N VAL A 337 -34.02 14.06 -11.80
CA VAL A 337 -34.12 12.59 -11.73
C VAL A 337 -35.01 12.17 -10.56
N GLU A 338 -36.26 11.79 -10.84
CA GLU A 338 -37.12 11.11 -9.87
C GLU A 338 -36.64 9.67 -9.68
N TYR A 339 -36.39 9.29 -8.42
CA TYR A 339 -36.06 7.92 -8.04
C TYR A 339 -37.33 7.08 -7.99
N ASN A 340 -37.53 6.22 -9.00
CA ASN A 340 -38.60 5.24 -8.99
C ASN A 340 -38.21 4.02 -8.13
N GLU A 341 -39.13 3.65 -7.23
CA GLU A 341 -39.21 2.50 -6.31
C GLU A 341 -37.95 1.67 -6.02
N THR A 342 -37.61 1.61 -4.73
CA THR A 342 -36.64 0.69 -4.14
C THR A 342 -36.99 -0.76 -4.46
N SER A 343 -36.13 -1.44 -5.23
CA SER A 343 -36.22 -2.88 -5.40
C SER A 343 -35.72 -3.57 -4.13
N ASN A 344 -36.54 -4.44 -3.53
CA ASN A 344 -36.21 -5.19 -2.30
C ASN A 344 -35.20 -6.35 -2.51
N ASN A 345 -34.38 -6.29 -3.56
CA ASN A 345 -33.47 -7.38 -3.89
C ASN A 345 -32.21 -7.30 -3.02
N SER A 346 -31.86 -8.42 -2.37
CA SER A 346 -30.75 -8.48 -1.43
C SER A 346 -29.50 -9.06 -2.09
N LEU A 347 -28.41 -8.28 -2.10
CA LEU A 347 -27.08 -8.64 -2.62
C LEU A 347 -26.22 -9.28 -1.52
N ARG A 348 -26.72 -10.38 -0.94
CA ARG A 348 -26.12 -11.06 0.23
C ARG A 348 -24.75 -11.70 -0.03
N SER A 349 -24.40 -11.93 -1.29
CA SER A 349 -23.13 -12.54 -1.67
C SER A 349 -21.94 -11.58 -1.52
N VAL A 350 -22.19 -10.26 -1.56
CA VAL A 350 -21.13 -9.24 -1.51
C VAL A 350 -20.53 -9.17 -0.12
N LYS A 351 -19.25 -9.53 0.00
CA LYS A 351 -18.48 -9.46 1.26
C LYS A 351 -17.50 -8.30 1.29
N SER A 352 -17.10 -7.77 0.14
CA SER A 352 -16.16 -6.66 0.03
C SER A 352 -16.75 -5.54 -0.83
N LEU A 353 -16.92 -4.37 -0.22
CA LEU A 353 -17.40 -3.16 -0.89
C LEU A 353 -16.33 -2.08 -0.85
N LYS A 354 -15.97 -1.56 -2.02
CA LYS A 354 -15.10 -0.40 -2.16
C LYS A 354 -15.85 0.70 -2.92
N LEU A 355 -15.91 1.89 -2.34
CA LEU A 355 -16.48 3.07 -2.97
C LEU A 355 -15.43 4.17 -3.01
N ARG A 356 -15.11 4.65 -4.21
CA ARG A 356 -14.19 5.76 -4.43
C ARG A 356 -14.97 6.92 -5.03
N PHE A 357 -15.19 7.99 -4.26
CA PHE A 357 -16.00 9.12 -4.68
C PHE A 357 -15.14 10.18 -5.36
N MET A 358 -15.14 10.19 -6.70
CA MET A 358 -14.26 11.05 -7.50
C MET A 358 -14.46 12.52 -7.15
N ALA A 359 -13.36 13.25 -6.95
CA ALA A 359 -13.39 14.65 -6.52
C ALA A 359 -14.14 15.55 -7.51
N ARG A 360 -14.99 16.45 -6.98
CA ARG A 360 -15.67 17.48 -7.73
C ARG A 360 -14.78 18.70 -7.87
N SER A 361 -14.64 19.19 -9.10
CA SER A 361 -14.07 20.52 -9.35
C SER A 361 -15.21 21.54 -9.43
N PHE A 362 -15.38 22.35 -8.39
CA PHE A 362 -16.29 23.49 -8.46
C PHE A 362 -15.57 24.65 -9.17
N TRP A 363 -15.88 24.90 -10.45
CA TRP A 363 -15.46 26.12 -11.15
C TRP A 363 -16.58 27.17 -11.03
N ALA A 364 -16.38 28.20 -10.20
CA ALA A 364 -17.30 29.35 -10.17
C ALA A 364 -16.65 30.47 -10.95
N SER A 365 -17.10 30.67 -12.19
CA SER A 365 -17.08 32.01 -12.72
C SER A 365 -18.22 32.85 -12.10
N ASP A 366 -19.36 32.24 -11.71
CA ASP A 366 -20.57 33.02 -11.39
C ASP A 366 -21.45 32.52 -10.21
N THR A 367 -21.10 31.44 -9.49
CA THR A 367 -21.94 30.92 -8.39
C THR A 367 -21.70 31.62 -7.05
N THR A 368 -22.77 32.01 -6.36
CA THR A 368 -22.72 32.61 -5.02
C THR A 368 -22.33 31.59 -3.95
N THR A 369 -21.84 32.07 -2.80
CA THR A 369 -21.55 31.23 -1.62
C THR A 369 -22.76 30.38 -1.19
N GLN A 370 -23.97 30.95 -1.31
CA GLN A 370 -25.22 30.29 -0.95
C GLN A 370 -25.56 29.16 -1.92
N GLU A 371 -25.45 29.40 -3.24
CA GLU A 371 -25.65 28.38 -4.26
C GLU A 371 -24.67 27.21 -4.12
N LEU A 372 -23.44 27.49 -3.69
CA LEU A 372 -22.46 26.44 -3.43
C LEU A 372 -22.83 25.61 -2.19
N LEU A 373 -23.36 26.21 -1.11
CA LEU A 373 -23.88 25.47 0.05
C LEU A 373 -25.10 24.63 -0.33
N GLU A 374 -26.02 25.18 -1.11
CA GLU A 374 -27.21 24.47 -1.59
C GLU A 374 -26.84 23.29 -2.50
N ALA A 375 -25.85 23.45 -3.38
CA ALA A 375 -25.31 22.35 -4.20
C ALA A 375 -24.59 21.29 -3.34
N ILE A 376 -23.91 21.73 -2.29
CA ILE A 376 -23.28 20.88 -1.29
C ILE A 376 -24.36 20.07 -0.58
N ASP A 377 -25.45 20.70 -0.11
CA ASP A 377 -26.52 20.06 0.67
C ASP A 377 -27.46 19.19 -0.16
N SER A 378 -27.81 19.58 -1.39
CA SER A 378 -28.61 18.73 -2.30
C SER A 378 -27.90 17.40 -2.60
N HIS A 379 -26.57 17.43 -2.69
CA HIS A 379 -25.75 16.23 -2.83
C HIS A 379 -25.77 15.35 -1.56
N ALA A 380 -26.04 15.92 -0.39
CA ALA A 380 -26.13 15.16 0.86
C ALA A 380 -27.32 14.20 0.85
N GLU A 381 -28.49 14.68 0.43
CA GLU A 381 -29.71 13.87 0.32
C GLU A 381 -29.51 12.67 -0.60
N LEU A 382 -28.80 12.88 -1.72
CA LEU A 382 -28.48 11.81 -2.66
C LEU A 382 -27.57 10.74 -2.05
N LEU A 383 -26.55 11.16 -1.29
CA LEU A 383 -25.68 10.22 -0.58
C LEU A 383 -26.46 9.45 0.50
N ILE A 384 -27.36 10.11 1.22
CA ILE A 384 -28.23 9.46 2.23
C ILE A 384 -29.04 8.34 1.57
N LEU A 385 -29.73 8.64 0.47
CA LEU A 385 -30.53 7.66 -0.28
C LEU A 385 -29.67 6.46 -0.73
N ILE A 386 -28.46 6.70 -1.20
CA ILE A 386 -27.56 5.63 -1.66
C ILE A 386 -27.08 4.76 -0.49
N PHE A 387 -26.69 5.36 0.64
CA PHE A 387 -26.26 4.58 1.80
C PHE A 387 -27.41 3.85 2.50
N ASP A 388 -28.63 4.39 2.47
CA ASP A 388 -29.84 3.69 2.92
C ASP A 388 -30.13 2.49 2.01
N LEU A 389 -30.00 2.65 0.69
CA LEU A 389 -30.14 1.55 -0.26
C LEU A 389 -29.09 0.45 -0.02
N LEU A 390 -27.83 0.83 0.22
CA LEU A 390 -26.77 -0.12 0.56
C LEU A 390 -27.06 -0.86 1.88
N THR A 391 -27.66 -0.17 2.86
CA THR A 391 -28.08 -0.77 4.14
C THR A 391 -29.11 -1.88 3.92
N GLU A 392 -30.08 -1.66 3.04
CA GLU A 392 -31.12 -2.65 2.73
C GLU A 392 -30.59 -3.81 1.89
N GLN A 393 -29.77 -3.53 0.88
CA GLN A 393 -29.35 -4.54 -0.10
C GLN A 393 -28.12 -5.33 0.33
N MET A 394 -27.17 -4.74 1.06
CA MET A 394 -25.85 -5.33 1.38
C MET A 394 -25.54 -5.37 2.90
N PRO A 395 -26.37 -6.02 3.73
CA PRO A 395 -26.17 -6.03 5.19
C PRO A 395 -25.05 -6.97 5.69
N LEU A 396 -24.50 -7.83 4.83
CA LEU A 396 -23.54 -8.88 5.21
C LEU A 396 -22.07 -8.55 4.87
N VAL A 397 -21.79 -7.32 4.43
CA VAL A 397 -20.44 -6.89 4.04
C VAL A 397 -19.46 -7.01 5.21
N GLU A 398 -18.30 -7.60 4.94
CA GLU A 398 -17.22 -7.81 5.92
C GLU A 398 -16.08 -6.81 5.74
N LYS A 399 -15.91 -6.24 4.55
CA LYS A 399 -14.86 -5.27 4.23
C LYS A 399 -15.45 -4.05 3.55
N VAL A 400 -15.19 -2.88 4.10
CA VAL A 400 -15.61 -1.58 3.54
C VAL A 400 -14.38 -0.70 3.36
N ASP A 401 -14.21 -0.16 2.14
CA ASP A 401 -13.20 0.83 1.81
C ASP A 401 -13.87 2.05 1.16
N LEU A 402 -13.90 3.17 1.88
CA LEU A 402 -14.45 4.44 1.42
C LEU A 402 -13.32 5.43 1.24
N SER A 403 -13.17 5.98 0.05
CA SER A 403 -12.07 6.89 -0.29
C SER A 403 -12.52 8.07 -1.12
N GLU A 404 -11.71 9.13 -1.10
CA GLU A 404 -11.91 10.39 -1.83
C GLU A 404 -13.11 11.21 -1.29
N GLU A 405 -13.85 11.94 -2.11
CA GLU A 405 -14.79 12.98 -1.66
C GLU A 405 -16.14 12.40 -1.24
N PHE A 406 -16.21 11.75 -0.07
CA PHE A 406 -17.46 11.25 0.52
C PHE A 406 -17.82 11.94 1.85
N ARG A 407 -19.12 12.10 2.10
CA ARG A 407 -19.61 12.63 3.38
C ARG A 407 -19.65 11.55 4.44
N PHE A 408 -19.12 11.86 5.62
CA PHE A 408 -19.01 10.87 6.70
C PHE A 408 -20.38 10.51 7.29
N GLY A 409 -21.27 11.48 7.51
CA GLY A 409 -22.57 11.24 8.17
C GLY A 409 -23.42 10.13 7.51
N PRO A 410 -23.72 10.23 6.20
CA PRO A 410 -24.45 9.18 5.47
C PRO A 410 -23.71 7.84 5.46
N ALA A 411 -22.41 7.84 5.18
CA ALA A 411 -21.58 6.64 5.18
C ALA A 411 -21.58 5.92 6.53
N PHE A 412 -21.54 6.71 7.60
CA PHE A 412 -21.57 6.23 8.97
C PHE A 412 -22.88 5.50 9.31
N GLY A 413 -24.01 6.00 8.80
CA GLY A 413 -25.31 5.35 8.93
C GLY A 413 -25.27 3.90 8.44
N TYR A 414 -24.73 3.69 7.24
CA TYR A 414 -24.53 2.36 6.65
C TYR A 414 -23.55 1.50 7.45
N ILE A 415 -22.35 2.01 7.76
CA ILE A 415 -21.31 1.26 8.48
C ILE A 415 -21.82 0.72 9.83
N ARG A 416 -22.65 1.50 10.53
CA ARG A 416 -23.23 1.08 11.83
C ARG A 416 -24.17 -0.12 11.70
N THR A 417 -24.75 -0.35 10.53
CA THR A 417 -25.66 -1.48 10.29
C THR A 417 -24.91 -2.80 10.04
N LEU A 418 -23.62 -2.73 9.68
CA LEU A 418 -22.81 -3.89 9.31
C LEU A 418 -22.31 -4.66 10.53
N ARG A 419 -23.01 -5.74 10.87
CA ARG A 419 -22.66 -6.60 12.03
C ARG A 419 -21.44 -7.50 11.79
N ASN A 420 -21.12 -7.78 10.53
CA ASN A 420 -20.03 -8.69 10.14
C ASN A 420 -18.74 -7.96 9.74
N LEU A 421 -18.66 -6.64 9.97
CA LEU A 421 -17.52 -5.84 9.56
C LEU A 421 -16.23 -6.31 10.26
N LYS A 422 -15.25 -6.70 9.46
CA LYS A 422 -13.91 -7.16 9.87
C LYS A 422 -12.81 -6.18 9.45
N SER A 423 -13.03 -5.42 8.37
CA SER A 423 -12.08 -4.46 7.82
C SER A 423 -12.77 -3.17 7.42
N LEU A 424 -12.25 -2.05 7.89
CA LEU A 424 -12.76 -0.72 7.56
C LEU A 424 -11.61 0.18 7.13
N SER A 425 -11.75 0.83 5.99
CA SER A 425 -10.85 1.87 5.49
C SER A 425 -11.63 3.13 5.18
N LEU A 426 -11.17 4.26 5.72
CA LEU A 426 -11.77 5.57 5.56
C LEU A 426 -10.69 6.56 5.13
N ASP A 427 -10.74 7.02 3.88
CA ASP A 427 -9.84 8.02 3.32
C ASP A 427 -10.60 9.18 2.68
N PRO A 428 -11.39 9.95 3.46
CA PRO A 428 -12.14 11.08 2.94
C PRO A 428 -11.21 12.19 2.48
N THR A 429 -11.50 12.77 1.31
CA THR A 429 -10.94 14.02 0.82
C THR A 429 -12.00 15.11 0.86
N VAL A 430 -11.57 16.36 1.05
CA VAL A 430 -12.48 17.50 0.92
C VAL A 430 -12.58 17.93 -0.54
N PRO A 431 -13.70 18.52 -0.95
CA PRO A 431 -13.82 19.12 -2.28
C PRO A 431 -12.73 20.18 -2.51
N ILE A 432 -12.15 20.19 -3.71
CA ILE A 432 -11.11 21.17 -4.06
C ILE A 432 -11.78 22.51 -4.39
N ILE A 433 -11.68 23.46 -3.45
CA ILE A 433 -12.16 24.84 -3.61
C ILE A 433 -10.96 25.73 -4.01
N SER A 434 -10.30 25.44 -5.14
CA SER A 434 -9.07 26.15 -5.53
C SER A 434 -9.35 27.53 -6.15
N GLY A 435 -8.55 28.53 -5.77
CA GLY A 435 -8.26 29.73 -6.60
C GLY A 435 -9.27 30.88 -6.55
N ARG A 436 -10.20 30.92 -5.60
CA ARG A 436 -11.26 31.93 -5.56
C ARG A 436 -10.92 33.08 -4.61
N ARG A 437 -11.02 34.33 -5.09
CA ARG A 437 -10.80 35.55 -4.28
C ARG A 437 -11.93 35.85 -3.27
N CYS A 438 -13.05 35.12 -3.33
CA CYS A 438 -14.28 35.43 -2.59
C CYS A 438 -14.69 34.39 -1.54
N VAL A 439 -13.88 33.35 -1.31
CA VAL A 439 -14.21 32.32 -0.32
C VAL A 439 -13.63 32.74 1.03
N THR A 440 -14.49 32.89 2.04
CA THR A 440 -14.04 33.20 3.41
C THR A 440 -13.51 31.93 4.09
N PRO A 441 -12.54 32.05 5.01
CA PRO A 441 -12.11 30.96 5.89
C PRO A 441 -13.26 30.21 6.57
N GLU A 442 -14.30 30.95 6.97
CA GLU A 442 -15.50 30.40 7.60
C GLU A 442 -16.30 29.50 6.65
N PHE A 443 -16.40 29.89 5.37
CA PHE A 443 -17.02 29.05 4.36
C PHE A 443 -16.25 27.75 4.14
N GLU A 444 -14.93 27.81 3.97
CA GLU A 444 -14.10 26.59 3.82
C GLU A 444 -14.26 25.68 5.03
N ARG A 445 -14.29 26.26 6.25
CA ARG A 445 -14.57 25.50 7.46
C ARG A 445 -15.92 24.79 7.35
N LEU A 446 -17.02 25.51 7.07
CA LEU A 446 -18.36 24.94 6.99
C LEU A 446 -18.51 23.90 5.88
N ALA A 447 -17.95 24.16 4.69
CA ALA A 447 -18.00 23.26 3.54
C ALA A 447 -17.22 21.95 3.76
N THR A 448 -16.18 21.97 4.61
CA THR A 448 -15.37 20.79 4.90
C THR A 448 -15.90 19.94 6.06
N LEU A 449 -16.71 20.51 6.98
CA LEU A 449 -17.24 19.79 8.14
C LEU A 449 -17.92 18.45 7.80
N PRO A 450 -18.78 18.33 6.77
CA PRO A 450 -19.48 17.07 6.46
C PRO A 450 -18.57 15.92 6.01
N TYR A 451 -17.34 16.22 5.59
CA TYR A 451 -16.33 15.25 5.12
C TYR A 451 -15.37 14.84 6.24
N ARG A 452 -15.43 15.49 7.41
CA ARG A 452 -14.59 15.15 8.54
C ARG A 452 -15.16 13.93 9.26
N ILE A 453 -14.27 13.03 9.64
CA ILE A 453 -14.57 11.98 10.62
C ILE A 453 -14.75 12.69 11.98
N PRO A 454 -15.95 12.66 12.61
CA PRO A 454 -16.20 13.34 13.87
C PRO A 454 -15.24 12.88 14.97
N ALA A 455 -14.79 13.81 15.80
CA ALA A 455 -13.98 13.52 16.99
C ALA A 455 -14.79 12.80 18.10
N MET A 456 -16.12 12.77 18.00
CA MET A 456 -16.97 12.08 18.98
C MET A 456 -17.01 10.57 18.69
N SER A 457 -16.11 9.90 19.40
CA SER A 457 -16.06 8.50 19.81
C SER A 457 -16.29 7.41 18.75
N MET A 458 -15.21 6.66 18.53
CA MET A 458 -15.21 5.34 17.88
C MET A 458 -15.97 4.25 18.68
N ASP A 459 -16.85 4.64 19.61
CA ASP A 459 -17.62 3.72 20.47
C ASP A 459 -18.46 2.76 19.63
N TRP A 460 -18.90 3.22 18.46
CA TRP A 460 -19.68 2.42 17.52
C TRP A 460 -18.91 1.23 16.94
N ILE A 461 -17.57 1.25 16.93
CA ILE A 461 -16.74 0.13 16.47
C ILE A 461 -16.72 -1.02 17.48
N GLN A 462 -16.96 -0.74 18.75
CA GLN A 462 -16.75 -1.70 19.85
C GLN A 462 -17.63 -2.94 19.76
N HIS A 463 -18.75 -2.84 19.06
CA HIS A 463 -19.70 -3.94 18.88
C HIS A 463 -19.45 -4.76 17.60
N GLN A 464 -18.39 -4.44 16.85
CA GLN A 464 -18.09 -5.09 15.58
C GLN A 464 -16.89 -6.02 15.70
N SER A 465 -16.88 -7.09 14.89
CA SER A 465 -15.75 -8.02 14.76
C SER A 465 -14.55 -7.40 14.02
N LEU A 466 -14.37 -6.08 14.15
CA LEU A 466 -13.41 -5.29 13.40
C LEU A 466 -11.98 -5.66 13.82
N ARG A 467 -11.17 -6.13 12.86
CA ARG A 467 -9.76 -6.51 13.07
C ARG A 467 -8.80 -5.50 12.46
N TYR A 468 -9.19 -4.91 11.33
CA TYR A 468 -8.40 -3.95 10.57
C TYR A 468 -9.13 -2.61 10.48
N LEU A 469 -8.43 -1.55 10.84
CA LEU A 469 -8.93 -0.17 10.76
C LEU A 469 -7.89 0.69 10.05
N SER A 470 -8.30 1.38 8.98
CA SER A 470 -7.49 2.36 8.26
C SER A 470 -8.20 3.71 8.27
N ILE A 471 -7.51 4.76 8.71
CA ILE A 471 -8.04 6.12 8.80
C ILE A 471 -7.07 7.10 8.15
N SER A 472 -7.57 7.85 7.19
CA SER A 472 -6.85 8.94 6.55
C SER A 472 -7.68 10.23 6.62
N PRO A 473 -7.33 11.18 7.50
CA PRO A 473 -8.07 12.41 7.68
C PRO A 473 -7.93 13.31 6.43
N PRO A 474 -8.97 14.07 6.06
CA PRO A 474 -8.92 14.91 4.87
C PRO A 474 -7.83 15.99 4.99
N GLY A 475 -6.99 16.10 3.97
CA GLY A 475 -5.85 17.02 3.92
C GLY A 475 -6.18 18.50 3.72
N SER A 476 -7.38 18.98 4.08
CA SER A 476 -7.78 20.38 3.81
C SER A 476 -6.75 21.37 4.38
N PRO A 477 -6.26 22.37 3.62
CA PRO A 477 -5.43 23.42 4.19
C PRO A 477 -6.20 24.12 5.31
N ASP A 478 -5.47 24.50 6.36
CA ASP A 478 -5.96 25.51 7.30
C ASP A 478 -6.15 26.80 6.50
N PRO A 479 -7.33 27.44 6.49
CA PRO A 479 -7.37 28.81 6.07
C PRO A 479 -6.47 29.58 7.04
N SER A 480 -5.57 30.37 6.50
CA SER A 480 -4.63 31.19 7.25
C SER A 480 -5.35 32.28 8.06
N SER A 481 -6.11 31.90 9.09
CA SER A 481 -6.66 32.82 10.06
C SER A 481 -5.78 32.78 11.30
N SER A 482 -4.92 33.78 11.41
CA SER A 482 -4.47 34.31 12.69
C SER A 482 -5.70 34.76 13.48
N GLN A 483 -6.42 33.85 14.13
CA GLN A 483 -7.40 34.17 15.15
C GLN A 483 -6.86 33.68 16.49
N THR A 484 -6.46 34.67 17.29
CA THR A 484 -6.50 34.72 18.76
C THR A 484 -6.86 33.40 19.46
N GLU A 485 -5.84 32.80 20.09
CA GLU A 485 -5.83 32.44 21.52
C GLU A 485 -7.22 32.64 22.17
N SER A 486 -8.04 31.61 22.43
CA SER A 486 -7.82 30.77 23.62
C SER A 486 -8.64 29.45 23.68
N ASP A 487 -9.38 28.99 22.66
CA ASP A 487 -10.33 27.86 22.85
C ASP A 487 -10.17 26.65 21.89
N ASN A 488 -9.15 26.62 21.03
CA ASN A 488 -8.93 25.50 20.08
C ASN A 488 -8.01 24.40 20.64
N THR A 489 -8.12 24.07 21.94
CA THR A 489 -7.37 22.96 22.58
C THR A 489 -7.94 21.58 22.29
N GLN A 490 -9.08 21.48 21.59
CA GLN A 490 -9.62 20.16 21.24
C GLN A 490 -8.86 19.54 20.05
N PRO A 491 -8.36 18.30 20.20
CA PRO A 491 -7.85 17.51 19.08
C PRO A 491 -8.82 17.49 17.91
N TRP A 492 -8.31 17.59 16.67
CA TRP A 492 -9.13 17.39 15.47
C TRP A 492 -9.76 16.00 15.44
N TYR A 493 -9.10 15.04 16.10
CA TYR A 493 -9.55 13.68 16.31
C TYR A 493 -9.24 13.30 17.75
N SER A 494 -10.29 13.10 18.54
CA SER A 494 -10.17 12.42 19.84
C SER A 494 -10.69 11.01 19.63
N VAL A 495 -9.87 10.00 19.91
CA VAL A 495 -10.35 8.62 19.85
C VAL A 495 -11.24 8.37 21.07
N SER A 496 -12.25 7.52 20.89
CA SER A 496 -13.18 7.00 21.90
C SER A 496 -12.57 6.93 23.30
N SER A 497 -13.34 7.28 24.33
CA SER A 497 -12.95 7.09 25.73
C SER A 497 -12.88 5.62 26.16
N THR A 498 -13.23 4.69 25.28
CA THR A 498 -13.39 3.27 25.57
C THR A 498 -12.52 2.39 24.66
N PRO A 499 -11.80 1.39 25.21
CA PRO A 499 -10.91 0.54 24.41
C PRO A 499 -11.64 -0.28 23.32
N ILE A 500 -10.98 -0.48 22.18
CA ILE A 500 -11.41 -1.30 21.04
C ILE A 500 -10.49 -2.53 20.96
N PRO A 501 -10.75 -3.58 21.77
CA PRO A 501 -9.84 -4.72 21.90
C PRO A 501 -9.83 -5.64 20.68
N THR A 502 -10.79 -5.52 19.77
CA THR A 502 -10.92 -6.39 18.59
C THR A 502 -9.95 -6.01 17.47
N VAL A 503 -9.53 -4.75 17.41
CA VAL A 503 -8.63 -4.24 16.38
C VAL A 503 -7.20 -4.71 16.67
N THR A 504 -6.62 -5.37 15.67
CA THR A 504 -5.27 -5.95 15.71
C THR A 504 -4.33 -5.28 14.71
N SER A 505 -4.87 -4.58 13.70
CA SER A 505 -4.11 -3.81 12.72
C SER A 505 -4.70 -2.42 12.55
N LEU A 506 -3.85 -1.40 12.64
CA LEU A 506 -4.23 0.01 12.54
C LEU A 506 -3.35 0.74 11.53
N ASP A 507 -3.95 1.31 10.50
CA ASP A 507 -3.27 2.11 9.49
C ASP A 507 -3.74 3.57 9.58
N LEU A 508 -2.81 4.51 9.76
CA LEU A 508 -3.09 5.93 9.98
C LEU A 508 -2.41 6.77 8.90
N SER A 509 -3.17 7.61 8.20
CA SER A 509 -2.57 8.66 7.37
C SER A 509 -2.36 9.92 8.18
N ILE A 510 -1.14 10.46 8.17
CA ILE A 510 -0.80 11.66 8.96
C ILE A 510 -0.67 12.87 8.02
N LEU A 511 -1.81 13.46 7.67
CA LEU A 511 -1.84 14.73 6.93
C LEU A 511 -1.92 15.96 7.85
N LYS A 512 -2.31 15.75 9.12
CA LYS A 512 -2.50 16.77 10.16
C LYS A 512 -2.10 16.23 11.54
N PRO A 513 -1.92 17.10 12.56
CA PRO A 513 -1.64 16.65 13.92
C PRO A 513 -2.79 15.76 14.40
N LEU A 514 -2.45 14.52 14.75
CA LEU A 514 -3.36 13.56 15.33
C LEU A 514 -3.00 13.42 16.81
N PHE A 515 -3.90 13.81 17.72
CA PHE A 515 -3.79 13.39 19.12
C PHE A 515 -4.50 12.06 19.27
N PHE A 516 -3.77 11.00 18.96
CA PHE A 516 -4.29 9.65 18.98
C PHE A 516 -3.82 8.95 20.25
N ASN A 517 -4.74 8.64 21.16
CA ASN A 517 -4.40 7.80 22.31
C ASN A 517 -4.40 6.34 21.86
N PHE A 518 -3.23 5.83 21.53
CA PHE A 518 -3.04 4.46 21.07
C PHE A 518 -3.42 3.41 22.14
N GLY A 519 -3.55 3.80 23.41
CA GLY A 519 -3.92 2.91 24.51
C GLY A 519 -5.33 2.32 24.38
N TYR A 520 -6.16 2.87 23.49
CA TYR A 520 -7.45 2.28 23.16
C TYR A 520 -7.36 1.02 22.31
N PHE A 521 -6.18 0.65 21.80
CA PHE A 521 -5.97 -0.54 20.97
C PHE A 521 -5.03 -1.55 21.68
N PRO A 522 -5.44 -2.15 22.80
CA PRO A 522 -4.53 -2.94 23.65
C PRO A 522 -3.98 -4.21 22.97
N ASN A 523 -4.71 -4.74 21.97
CA ASN A 523 -4.36 -5.98 21.27
C ASN A 523 -3.69 -5.74 19.90
N LEU A 524 -3.14 -4.55 19.69
CA LEU A 524 -2.50 -4.19 18.43
C LEU A 524 -1.31 -5.11 18.13
N THR A 525 -1.28 -5.67 16.93
CA THR A 525 -0.21 -6.53 16.39
C THR A 525 0.58 -5.82 15.29
N SER A 526 -0.08 -4.94 14.54
CA SER A 526 0.51 -4.15 13.46
C SER A 526 0.00 -2.72 13.52
N ILE A 527 0.89 -1.76 13.31
CA ILE A 527 0.55 -0.35 13.12
C ILE A 527 1.25 0.20 11.88
N GLY A 528 0.56 0.96 11.05
CA GLY A 528 1.14 1.63 9.90
C GLY A 528 0.86 3.12 9.88
N PHE A 529 1.85 3.90 9.46
CA PHE A 529 1.76 5.34 9.27
C PHE A 529 2.03 5.66 7.81
N TYR A 530 1.02 6.18 7.11
CA TYR A 530 1.05 6.47 5.68
C TYR A 530 0.80 7.97 5.42
N GLY A 531 1.08 8.42 4.22
CA GLY A 531 0.82 9.80 3.80
C GLY A 531 1.99 10.44 3.09
N TYR A 532 1.89 11.75 2.87
CA TYR A 532 2.95 12.53 2.24
C TYR A 532 4.06 12.85 3.25
N LEU A 533 5.30 12.88 2.76
CA LEU A 533 6.52 13.25 3.50
C LEU A 533 6.43 14.68 4.05
N ASN A 534 5.69 14.87 5.14
CA ASN A 534 5.49 16.14 5.81
C ASN A 534 6.12 16.10 7.22
N GLN A 535 6.38 17.27 7.79
CA GLN A 535 7.02 17.40 9.11
C GLN A 535 6.07 17.05 10.27
N LEU A 536 4.76 16.87 10.01
CA LEU A 536 3.76 16.51 11.02
C LEU A 536 3.76 15.02 11.31
N GLY A 537 3.92 14.19 10.28
CA GLY A 537 4.15 12.76 10.42
C GLY A 537 5.33 12.45 11.33
N LEU A 538 6.41 13.23 11.22
CA LEU A 538 7.58 13.14 12.09
C LEU A 538 7.22 13.27 13.58
N ILE A 539 6.39 14.25 13.95
CA ILE A 539 6.02 14.52 15.34
C ILE A 539 5.19 13.35 15.88
N CYS A 540 4.06 13.04 15.23
CA CYS A 540 3.13 12.01 15.66
C CYS A 540 3.79 10.61 15.76
N ILE A 541 4.57 10.21 14.77
CA ILE A 541 5.29 8.92 14.80
C ILE A 541 6.25 8.89 15.98
N SER A 542 7.00 9.97 16.18
CA SER A 542 8.03 10.02 17.21
C SER A 542 7.45 10.10 18.62
N ASP A 543 6.23 10.57 18.80
CA ASP A 543 5.55 10.54 20.09
C ASP A 543 4.99 9.14 20.38
N PHE A 544 4.46 8.46 19.35
CA PHE A 544 4.14 7.05 19.46
C PHE A 544 5.38 6.20 19.81
N LEU A 545 6.52 6.46 19.17
CA LEU A 545 7.78 5.78 19.49
C LEU A 545 8.22 6.06 20.93
N GLU A 546 8.07 7.30 21.41
CA GLU A 546 8.35 7.65 22.81
C GLU A 546 7.43 6.92 23.80
N GLU A 547 6.13 6.84 23.52
CA GLU A 547 5.20 6.05 24.33
C GLU A 547 5.60 4.57 24.36
N LEU A 548 6.06 4.01 23.25
CA LEU A 548 6.57 2.63 23.18
C LEU A 548 7.89 2.44 23.96
N ILE A 549 8.77 3.45 23.98
CA ILE A 549 10.01 3.45 24.77
C ILE A 549 9.68 3.48 26.27
N LEU A 550 8.72 4.33 26.67
CA LEU A 550 8.31 4.48 28.06
C LEU A 550 7.50 3.28 28.54
N GLN A 551 6.57 2.77 27.73
CA GLN A 551 5.61 1.73 28.14
C GLN A 551 5.48 0.62 27.08
N PRO A 552 6.53 -0.18 26.83
CA PRO A 552 6.48 -1.29 25.88
C PRO A 552 5.35 -2.30 26.19
N ARG A 553 5.02 -2.49 27.47
CA ARG A 553 3.96 -3.41 27.94
C ARG A 553 2.54 -2.96 27.64
N ARG A 554 2.33 -1.70 27.24
CA ARG A 554 1.01 -1.18 26.88
C ARG A 554 0.45 -1.83 25.61
N TRP A 555 1.34 -2.28 24.72
CA TRP A 555 1.00 -3.07 23.53
C TRP A 555 1.81 -4.36 23.51
N PRO A 556 1.49 -5.36 24.34
CA PRO A 556 2.33 -6.54 24.48
C PRO A 556 2.37 -7.39 23.21
N SER A 557 1.38 -7.26 22.33
CA SER A 557 1.24 -8.06 21.10
C SER A 557 1.79 -7.39 19.84
N LEU A 558 2.28 -6.15 19.91
CA LEU A 558 2.76 -5.41 18.75
C LEU A 558 4.06 -6.02 18.23
N GLU A 559 4.07 -6.37 16.94
CA GLU A 559 5.17 -7.05 16.25
C GLU A 559 5.59 -6.32 14.96
N SER A 560 4.68 -5.55 14.35
CA SER A 560 4.92 -4.87 13.08
C SER A 560 4.65 -3.37 13.17
N ILE A 561 5.61 -2.57 12.72
CA ILE A 561 5.48 -1.11 12.60
C ILE A 561 5.83 -0.71 11.17
N ASN A 562 4.88 -0.12 10.44
CA ASN A 562 5.13 0.42 9.12
C ASN A 562 5.27 1.95 9.18
N LEU A 563 6.46 2.45 8.89
CA LEU A 563 6.83 3.87 8.84
C LEU A 563 6.82 4.42 7.40
N SER A 564 6.29 3.67 6.43
CA SER A 564 6.31 4.00 5.00
C SER A 564 5.47 5.23 4.68
N GLY A 565 6.13 6.33 4.28
CA GLY A 565 5.47 7.56 3.86
C GLY A 565 5.93 8.80 4.62
N HIS A 566 6.69 8.63 5.70
CA HIS A 566 7.10 9.73 6.59
C HIS A 566 8.60 9.76 6.87
N TRP A 567 9.06 10.89 7.38
CA TRP A 567 10.37 10.99 8.04
C TRP A 567 10.21 10.61 9.50
N VAL A 568 11.23 9.96 10.05
CA VAL A 568 11.23 9.47 11.43
C VAL A 568 12.51 9.89 12.14
N GLU A 569 12.44 10.05 13.46
CA GLU A 569 13.60 10.27 14.32
C GLU A 569 14.30 8.92 14.53
N TRP A 570 15.36 8.64 13.75
CA TRP A 570 16.03 7.33 13.76
C TRP A 570 16.65 6.99 15.12
N ASP A 571 17.02 7.99 15.92
CA ASP A 571 17.45 7.79 17.31
C ASP A 571 16.32 7.18 18.16
N LEU A 572 15.07 7.60 17.97
CA LEU A 572 13.92 7.02 18.66
C LEU A 572 13.56 5.63 18.14
N VAL A 573 13.70 5.37 16.83
CA VAL A 573 13.48 4.03 16.27
C VAL A 573 14.46 3.02 16.89
N ILE A 574 15.75 3.38 16.93
CA ILE A 574 16.80 2.55 17.51
C ILE A 574 16.55 2.33 19.00
N LEU A 575 16.28 3.39 19.75
CA LEU A 575 16.00 3.30 21.20
C LEU A 575 14.75 2.47 21.50
N MET A 576 13.69 2.61 20.70
CA MET A 576 12.46 1.81 20.84
C MET A 576 12.74 0.32 20.62
N LEU A 577 13.47 -0.02 19.55
CA LEU A 577 13.83 -1.41 19.27
C LEU A 577 14.72 -2.00 20.37
N GLU A 578 15.69 -1.24 20.87
CA GLU A 578 16.55 -1.66 22.00
C GLU A 578 15.72 -1.94 23.25
N ARG A 579 14.85 -0.99 23.62
CA ARG A 579 13.96 -1.11 24.77
C ARG A 579 13.04 -2.33 24.68
N ARG A 580 12.48 -2.57 23.50
CA ARG A 580 11.42 -3.55 23.29
C ARG A 580 11.95 -4.95 23.01
N ASN A 581 12.94 -5.07 22.13
CA ASN A 581 13.46 -6.35 21.66
C ASN A 581 14.62 -6.88 22.52
N VAL A 582 15.33 -6.01 23.23
CA VAL A 582 16.47 -6.39 24.09
C VAL A 582 16.04 -6.36 25.55
N VAL A 583 15.67 -5.18 26.07
CA VAL A 583 15.42 -4.97 27.51
C VAL A 583 14.11 -5.64 27.98
N SER A 584 13.03 -5.46 27.23
CA SER A 584 11.69 -5.96 27.61
C SER A 584 11.39 -7.38 27.09
N ARG A 585 12.40 -8.07 26.56
CA ARG A 585 12.25 -9.37 25.91
C ARG A 585 11.66 -10.40 26.89
N GLY A 586 10.59 -11.08 26.46
CA GLY A 586 9.88 -12.07 27.26
C GLY A 586 8.66 -11.54 28.04
N ALA A 587 8.58 -10.23 28.30
CA ALA A 587 7.36 -9.59 28.83
C ALA A 587 6.43 -9.07 27.72
N VAL A 588 6.99 -8.78 26.55
CA VAL A 588 6.29 -8.33 25.34
C VAL A 588 6.80 -9.09 24.12
N LYS A 589 6.01 -9.13 23.06
CA LYS A 589 6.44 -9.62 21.74
C LYS A 589 7.43 -8.63 21.12
N ALA A 590 8.50 -9.17 20.54
CA ALA A 590 9.50 -8.39 19.84
C ALA A 590 8.91 -7.80 18.55
N ILE A 591 9.36 -6.61 18.17
CA ILE A 591 9.13 -6.09 16.83
C ILE A 591 9.97 -6.91 15.87
N THR A 592 9.31 -7.57 14.93
CA THR A 592 9.92 -8.43 13.90
C THR A 592 9.90 -7.78 12.53
N SER A 593 9.00 -6.81 12.32
CA SER A 593 8.81 -6.16 11.03
C SER A 593 8.81 -4.64 11.16
N LEU A 594 9.64 -3.97 10.36
CA LEU A 594 9.68 -2.52 10.23
C LEU A 594 9.56 -2.14 8.76
N GLY A 595 8.36 -1.69 8.36
CA GLY A 595 8.11 -1.19 7.02
C GLY A 595 8.71 0.20 6.84
N TYR A 596 9.41 0.44 5.73
CA TYR A 596 9.89 1.77 5.35
C TYR A 596 9.91 1.93 3.83
N PHE A 597 9.76 3.16 3.33
CA PHE A 597 9.78 3.44 1.90
C PHE A 597 11.22 3.63 1.37
N GLY A 598 11.76 2.57 0.77
CA GLY A 598 13.09 2.53 0.14
C GLY A 598 14.17 1.85 0.99
N ASP A 599 15.38 1.69 0.43
CA ASP A 599 16.42 0.89 1.10
C ASP A 599 17.00 1.60 2.33
N LEU A 600 17.34 0.86 3.38
CA LEU A 600 18.10 1.37 4.52
C LEU A 600 19.60 1.29 4.22
N PRO A 601 20.38 2.39 4.33
CA PRO A 601 21.83 2.30 4.22
C PRO A 601 22.42 1.57 5.42
N TYR A 602 23.64 1.04 5.26
CA TYR A 602 24.36 0.28 6.28
C TYR A 602 24.36 0.94 7.68
N LYS A 603 24.52 2.27 7.72
CA LYS A 603 24.49 3.07 8.96
C LYS A 603 23.21 2.87 9.79
N LEU A 604 22.09 2.54 9.15
CA LEU A 604 20.80 2.23 9.77
C LEU A 604 20.50 0.72 9.75
N SER A 605 20.74 0.04 8.63
CA SER A 605 20.35 -1.36 8.46
C SER A 605 21.12 -2.29 9.40
N TYR A 606 22.42 -2.04 9.65
CA TYR A 606 23.22 -2.84 10.56
C TYR A 606 22.67 -2.78 12.01
N PRO A 607 22.57 -1.62 12.67
CA PRO A 607 22.07 -1.58 14.04
C PRO A 607 20.63 -2.07 14.17
N ILE A 608 19.76 -1.74 13.21
CA ILE A 608 18.37 -2.23 13.22
C ILE A 608 18.32 -3.76 13.11
N SER A 609 19.16 -4.36 12.25
CA SER A 609 19.20 -5.82 12.09
C SER A 609 19.66 -6.56 13.35
N GLN A 610 20.63 -6.01 14.09
CA GLN A 610 21.06 -6.58 15.38
C GLN A 610 19.95 -6.49 16.42
N LEU A 611 19.24 -5.36 16.46
CA LEU A 611 18.12 -5.17 17.40
C LEU A 611 16.91 -6.06 17.08
N PHE A 612 16.66 -6.42 15.81
CA PHE A 612 15.68 -7.46 15.48
C PHE A 612 16.08 -8.86 15.97
N ARG A 613 17.38 -9.15 16.02
CA ARG A 613 17.90 -10.37 16.66
C ARG A 613 17.85 -10.31 18.19
N GLY A 614 17.43 -9.16 18.73
CA GLY A 614 17.41 -8.86 20.16
C GLY A 614 18.81 -8.67 20.75
N LYS A 615 19.82 -8.37 19.92
CA LYS A 615 21.21 -8.10 20.31
C LYS A 615 21.48 -6.60 20.45
N PHE A 616 22.43 -6.24 21.32
CA PHE A 616 23.00 -4.90 21.31
C PHE A 616 23.84 -4.70 20.05
N SER A 617 23.75 -3.52 19.43
CA SER A 617 24.55 -3.16 18.27
C SER A 617 25.71 -2.26 18.67
N GLU A 618 26.89 -2.54 18.11
CA GLU A 618 27.91 -1.51 17.94
C GLU A 618 27.36 -0.44 17.00
N ARG A 619 27.11 0.75 17.54
CA ARG A 619 26.52 1.87 16.81
C ARG A 619 27.19 3.16 17.25
N ILE A 620 27.15 4.15 16.36
CA ILE A 620 27.55 5.51 16.75
C ILE A 620 26.56 6.08 17.77
N PRO A 621 26.92 7.14 18.51
CA PRO A 621 26.05 7.73 19.52
C PRO A 621 24.67 8.14 18.97
N LEU A 622 23.62 8.04 19.79
CA LEU A 622 22.24 8.45 19.44
C LEU A 622 22.18 9.88 18.89
N SER A 623 23.06 10.76 19.36
CA SER A 623 23.17 12.14 18.89
C SER A 623 23.41 12.26 17.39
N GLU A 624 24.13 11.33 16.77
CA GLU A 624 24.42 11.31 15.34
C GLU A 624 23.26 10.79 14.48
N TYR A 625 22.26 10.16 15.10
CA TYR A 625 21.00 9.76 14.46
C TYR A 625 19.88 10.79 14.65
N SER A 626 20.08 11.73 15.58
CA SER A 626 19.06 12.68 15.99
C SER A 626 18.64 13.65 14.88
N VAL A 627 17.41 14.16 15.01
CA VAL A 627 16.89 15.19 14.12
C VAL A 627 17.77 16.45 14.08
N ASP A 628 18.46 16.78 15.18
CA ASP A 628 19.38 17.90 15.26
C ASP A 628 20.63 17.70 14.37
N ALA A 629 21.25 16.52 14.42
CA ALA A 629 22.38 16.16 13.55
C ALA A 629 21.99 16.14 12.06
N VAL A 630 20.81 15.60 11.76
CA VAL A 630 20.22 15.65 10.42
C VAL A 630 20.01 17.09 9.97
N GLY A 631 19.48 17.96 10.84
CA GLY A 631 19.29 19.39 10.57
C GLY A 631 20.58 20.12 10.24
N LYS A 632 21.62 19.91 11.05
CA LYS A 632 22.96 20.49 10.83
C LYS A 632 23.53 20.08 9.48
N THR A 633 23.39 18.81 9.10
CA THR A 633 23.86 18.29 7.80
C THR A 633 23.03 18.82 6.64
N LEU A 634 21.70 18.82 6.79
CA LEU A 634 20.76 19.29 5.78
C LEU A 634 21.01 20.76 5.42
N TRP A 635 21.36 21.59 6.40
CA TRP A 635 21.58 23.02 6.19
C TRP A 635 23.06 23.42 6.09
N ASN A 636 23.97 22.44 5.99
CA ASN A 636 25.36 22.69 5.65
C ASN A 636 25.53 22.81 4.13
N ARG A 637 25.82 24.01 3.64
CA ARG A 637 26.00 24.31 2.20
C ARG A 637 27.11 23.48 1.54
N ASN A 638 28.12 23.05 2.31
CA ASN A 638 29.25 22.29 1.78
C ASN A 638 28.95 20.80 1.59
N VAL A 639 27.79 20.33 2.07
CA VAL A 639 27.38 18.92 1.96
C VAL A 639 26.49 18.75 0.73
N HIS A 640 26.82 17.76 -0.10
CA HIS A 640 25.98 17.35 -1.23
C HIS A 640 24.88 16.41 -0.75
N GLY A 641 23.71 16.53 -1.36
CA GLY A 641 22.61 15.59 -1.20
C GLY A 641 21.23 16.24 -1.29
N CYS A 642 20.25 15.45 -1.74
CA CYS A 642 18.83 15.82 -1.66
C CYS A 642 18.32 15.64 -0.22
N ARG A 643 17.13 16.18 0.07
CA ARG A 643 16.52 16.13 1.41
C ARG A 643 16.32 14.69 1.89
N THR A 644 15.80 13.82 1.03
CA THR A 644 15.56 12.41 1.37
C THR A 644 16.87 11.66 1.65
N CYS A 645 17.91 11.82 0.83
CA CYS A 645 19.18 11.14 1.04
C CYS A 645 19.86 11.58 2.34
N ILE A 646 19.89 12.88 2.65
CA ILE A 646 20.52 13.38 3.90
C ILE A 646 19.80 12.82 5.13
N ARG A 647 18.46 12.82 5.13
CA ARG A 647 17.68 12.25 6.24
C ARG A 647 17.85 10.75 6.40
N MET A 648 18.16 10.07 5.30
CA MET A 648 18.44 8.63 5.30
C MET A 648 19.91 8.32 5.51
N PHE A 649 20.80 9.31 5.65
CA PHE A 649 22.25 9.11 5.66
C PHE A 649 22.80 8.39 4.41
N LYS A 650 22.15 8.58 3.26
CA LYS A 650 22.61 8.06 1.96
C LYS A 650 23.53 9.07 1.27
N PRO A 651 24.60 8.60 0.61
CA PRO A 651 25.41 9.46 -0.25
C PRO A 651 24.56 9.96 -1.42
N CYS A 652 24.74 11.22 -1.80
CA CYS A 652 24.01 11.82 -2.91
C CYS A 652 24.80 12.98 -3.51
N SER A 653 24.98 12.97 -4.84
CA SER A 653 25.79 13.97 -5.54
C SER A 653 25.02 15.24 -5.93
N LYS A 654 23.74 15.36 -5.53
CA LYS A 654 22.93 16.54 -5.85
C LYS A 654 23.44 17.76 -5.07
N SER A 655 23.80 18.81 -5.78
CA SER A 655 24.22 20.08 -5.16
C SER A 655 23.02 20.82 -4.56
N PRO A 656 23.23 21.66 -3.53
CA PRO A 656 22.26 22.65 -3.10
C PRO A 656 21.84 23.57 -4.26
N ILE A 657 20.61 24.08 -4.21
CA ILE A 657 20.06 25.05 -5.16
C ILE A 657 20.08 26.42 -4.48
N ASP A 658 20.83 27.36 -5.05
CA ASP A 658 20.99 28.72 -4.48
C ASP A 658 19.73 29.59 -4.62
N THR A 659 18.64 29.05 -5.17
CA THR A 659 17.33 29.68 -5.15
C THR A 659 16.59 29.26 -3.88
N PRO A 660 16.25 30.20 -2.99
CA PRO A 660 15.43 29.89 -1.82
C PRO A 660 14.07 29.39 -2.30
N TYR A 661 13.67 28.24 -1.78
CA TYR A 661 12.32 27.71 -2.01
C TYR A 661 11.45 28.25 -0.89
N LEU A 662 10.44 29.05 -1.24
CA LEU A 662 9.41 29.48 -0.30
C LEU A 662 8.50 28.27 -0.02
N GLU A 663 9.01 27.32 0.75
CA GLU A 663 8.16 26.27 1.29
C GLU A 663 7.12 26.99 2.16
N ARG A 664 5.83 26.75 1.91
CA ARG A 664 4.81 27.09 2.90
C ARG A 664 5.14 26.24 4.12
N SER A 665 5.98 26.76 5.02
CA SER A 665 6.23 26.26 6.36
C SER A 665 4.97 26.46 7.19
N LEU A 666 3.86 25.88 6.73
CA LEU A 666 2.55 25.94 7.36
C LEU A 666 2.69 25.29 8.73
N GLY A 667 2.64 26.11 9.79
CA GLY A 667 2.29 25.70 11.14
C GLY A 667 3.27 24.79 11.90
N VAL A 668 4.38 24.31 11.34
CA VAL A 668 5.23 23.32 12.05
C VAL A 668 5.92 23.92 13.27
N ALA A 669 6.36 25.18 13.20
CA ALA A 669 6.92 25.89 14.35
C ALA A 669 5.86 26.16 15.44
N GLU A 670 4.64 26.54 15.04
CA GLU A 670 3.51 26.68 15.96
C GLU A 670 3.06 25.34 16.54
N LEU A 671 3.12 24.25 15.79
CA LEU A 671 2.74 22.93 16.23
C LEU A 671 3.77 22.31 17.17
N ALA A 672 5.06 22.51 16.91
CA ALA A 672 6.11 22.15 17.86
C ALA A 672 6.01 22.93 19.19
N GLN A 673 5.47 24.17 19.15
CA GLN A 673 5.20 24.97 20.35
C GLN A 673 3.89 24.58 21.07
N ARG A 674 2.87 24.12 20.33
CA ARG A 674 1.55 23.75 20.86
C ARG A 674 1.46 22.29 21.32
N HIS A 675 2.40 21.44 20.94
CA HIS A 675 2.36 20.04 21.31
C HIS A 675 2.74 19.88 22.78
N GLU A 676 1.73 19.65 23.62
CA GLU A 676 1.93 19.19 24.98
C GLU A 676 2.78 17.91 24.93
N LEU A 677 3.88 17.89 25.69
CA LEU A 677 4.68 16.69 25.88
C LEU A 677 3.76 15.52 26.24
N PRO A 678 4.08 14.27 25.86
CA PRO A 678 3.42 13.12 26.48
C PRO A 678 3.44 13.37 27.99
N PRO A 679 2.28 13.25 28.66
CA PRO A 679 2.12 13.84 29.96
C PRO A 679 3.24 13.31 30.85
N GLU A 680 3.91 14.21 31.59
CA GLU A 680 4.97 13.88 32.56
C GLU A 680 4.54 12.80 33.59
N SER A 681 3.27 12.37 33.54
CA SER A 681 2.66 11.28 34.27
C SER A 681 3.02 9.86 33.78
N LEU A 682 3.51 9.66 32.55
CA LEU A 682 3.86 8.32 32.08
C LEU A 682 5.22 7.88 32.65
N ARG A 683 5.17 7.14 33.77
CA ARG A 683 6.34 6.46 34.30
C ARG A 683 6.81 5.38 33.32
N ALA A 684 8.12 5.32 33.09
CA ALA A 684 8.73 4.27 32.31
C ALA A 684 8.57 2.91 33.03
N ASP A 685 8.09 1.89 32.32
CA ASP A 685 8.07 0.50 32.76
C ASP A 685 8.56 -0.44 31.63
N PRO A 686 9.78 -0.99 31.72
CA PRO A 686 10.73 -0.91 32.85
C PRO A 686 11.33 0.50 33.04
N LEU A 687 12.13 0.73 34.09
CA LEU A 687 12.80 2.03 34.33
C LEU A 687 13.86 2.31 33.25
N LEU A 688 13.93 3.55 32.77
CA LEU A 688 14.98 4.01 31.85
C LEU A 688 16.25 4.30 32.65
N SER A 689 17.42 4.14 32.03
CA SER A 689 18.65 4.63 32.64
C SER A 689 18.65 6.16 32.67
N THR A 690 19.48 6.74 33.54
CA THR A 690 19.55 8.20 33.71
C THR A 690 19.88 8.89 32.38
N SER A 691 20.79 8.31 31.59
CA SER A 691 21.19 8.83 30.28
C SER A 691 20.07 8.77 29.24
N GLU A 692 19.31 7.66 29.18
CA GLU A 692 18.16 7.52 28.29
C GLU A 692 17.03 8.49 28.66
N MET A 693 16.78 8.66 29.95
CA MET A 693 15.77 9.59 30.46
C MET A 693 16.14 11.05 30.13
N GLU A 694 17.39 11.43 30.33
CA GLU A 694 17.89 12.75 29.91
C GLU A 694 17.83 12.93 28.39
N TRP A 695 18.15 11.86 27.63
CA TRP A 695 18.04 11.87 26.18
C TRP A 695 16.60 12.15 25.72
N LEU A 696 15.60 11.47 26.29
CA LEU A 696 14.19 11.72 25.99
C LEU A 696 13.74 13.12 26.42
N LYS A 697 14.12 13.59 27.61
CA LYS A 697 13.82 14.97 28.06
C LYS A 697 14.33 16.03 27.09
N GLY A 698 15.52 15.82 26.51
CA GLY A 698 16.10 16.71 25.50
C GLY A 698 15.45 16.67 24.12
N LYS A 699 14.47 15.77 23.87
CA LYS A 699 13.81 15.58 22.55
C LYS A 699 13.17 16.87 22.05
N HIS A 700 12.41 17.56 22.89
CA HIS A 700 11.73 18.80 22.53
C HIS A 700 12.72 19.89 22.06
N GLU A 701 13.80 20.08 22.81
CA GLU A 701 14.84 21.06 22.44
C GLU A 701 15.54 20.70 21.13
N ARG A 702 15.82 19.40 20.89
CA ARG A 702 16.40 18.94 19.61
C ARG A 702 15.49 19.27 18.43
N ARG A 703 14.17 19.09 18.59
CA ARG A 703 13.18 19.46 17.56
C ARG A 703 13.15 20.98 17.34
N LEU A 704 13.13 21.79 18.40
CA LEU A 704 13.18 23.25 18.28
C LEU A 704 14.43 23.73 17.54
N ARG A 705 15.60 23.17 17.86
CA ARG A 705 16.85 23.47 17.14
C ARG A 705 16.78 23.10 15.66
N TYR A 706 16.27 21.91 15.33
CA TYR A 706 16.06 21.51 13.94
C TYR A 706 15.12 22.47 13.20
N MET A 707 14.00 22.87 13.82
CA MET A 707 13.04 23.78 13.21
C MET A 707 13.60 25.19 13.00
N HIS A 708 14.42 25.66 13.94
CA HIS A 708 15.15 26.91 13.78
C HIS A 708 16.13 26.82 12.60
N LEU A 709 16.96 25.77 12.54
CA LEU A 709 17.87 25.53 11.41
C LEU A 709 17.12 25.41 10.08
N HIS A 710 15.95 24.77 10.07
CA HIS A 710 15.10 24.66 8.90
C HIS A 710 14.58 26.01 8.44
N THR A 711 14.08 26.83 9.36
CA THR A 711 13.53 28.16 9.05
C THR A 711 14.61 29.11 8.56
N GLU A 712 15.78 29.14 9.18
CA GLU A 712 16.88 30.01 8.76
C GLU A 712 17.58 29.48 7.50
N GLY A 713 17.83 28.18 7.42
CA GLY A 713 18.49 27.56 6.27
C GLY A 713 17.68 27.69 4.97
N ALA A 714 16.35 27.52 5.04
CA ALA A 714 15.47 27.63 3.87
C ALA A 714 15.43 29.05 3.26
N LYS A 715 15.77 30.09 4.04
CA LYS A 715 15.93 31.47 3.54
C LYS A 715 17.18 31.65 2.69
N ILE A 716 18.20 30.81 2.88
CA ILE A 716 19.52 30.96 2.26
C ILE A 716 19.61 30.14 0.97
N PHE A 717 19.23 28.87 1.00
CA PHE A 717 19.28 27.97 -0.15
C PHE A 717 18.20 26.89 -0.02
N SER A 718 18.00 26.11 -1.08
CA SER A 718 17.11 24.95 -1.07
C SER A 718 17.83 23.67 -1.52
N ARG A 719 17.17 22.54 -1.33
CA ARG A 719 17.65 21.23 -1.80
C ARG A 719 16.52 20.52 -2.53
N PRO A 720 16.81 19.75 -3.60
CA PRO A 720 15.82 18.86 -4.19
C PRO A 720 15.20 17.95 -3.12
N SER A 721 13.91 17.67 -3.22
CA SER A 721 13.22 16.72 -2.33
C SER A 721 13.83 15.33 -2.46
N ASN A 722 13.87 14.82 -3.69
CA ASN A 722 14.36 13.48 -4.03
C ASN A 722 15.45 13.53 -5.10
N CYS A 723 16.19 12.45 -5.27
CA CYS A 723 16.99 12.23 -6.49
C CYS A 723 16.05 11.78 -7.63
N THR A 724 16.34 12.16 -8.87
CA THR A 724 15.46 11.93 -10.03
C THR A 724 15.11 10.44 -10.26
N ASN A 725 15.93 9.52 -9.77
CA ASN A 725 15.71 8.07 -9.89
C ASN A 725 14.58 7.53 -8.97
N PHE A 726 14.04 8.34 -8.06
CA PHE A 726 13.10 7.88 -7.03
C PHE A 726 11.62 7.98 -7.43
N ILE A 727 11.28 8.79 -8.44
CA ILE A 727 9.88 9.05 -8.83
C ILE A 727 9.44 8.20 -10.03
N GLU A 728 10.36 7.81 -10.90
CA GLU A 728 10.04 7.03 -12.12
C GLU A 728 9.95 5.52 -11.89
N ALA A 729 10.26 5.03 -10.68
CA ALA A 729 10.22 3.62 -10.30
C ALA A 729 9.06 3.29 -9.31
N LEU A 730 7.92 3.97 -9.41
CA LEU A 730 6.75 3.63 -8.61
C LEU A 730 5.92 2.54 -9.28
N PRO A 731 5.92 1.34 -8.69
CA PRO A 731 4.67 0.76 -8.20
C PRO A 731 4.76 0.47 -6.71
N SER A 732 3.63 0.67 -6.02
CA SER A 732 3.44 0.32 -4.61
C SER A 732 3.72 -1.16 -4.37
N PHE A 733 4.81 -1.50 -3.70
CA PHE A 733 5.04 -2.86 -3.20
C PHE A 733 5.61 -2.85 -1.78
N ARG A 734 4.99 -3.68 -0.94
CA ARG A 734 5.45 -4.02 0.41
C ARG A 734 6.73 -4.86 0.25
N VAL A 735 7.86 -4.33 0.70
CA VAL A 735 9.09 -5.11 0.87
C VAL A 735 8.89 -6.03 2.09
N TRP A 736 9.06 -7.32 1.87
CA TRP A 736 8.99 -8.36 2.90
C TRP A 736 10.30 -8.44 3.68
N LEU A 737 10.20 -8.36 5.01
CA LEU A 737 11.18 -8.88 5.99
C LEU A 737 10.62 -10.09 6.77
N ASP A 738 9.37 -10.50 6.52
CA ASP A 738 8.67 -11.48 7.37
C ASP A 738 9.08 -12.95 7.13
N LEU A 739 9.89 -13.27 6.12
CA LEU A 739 10.29 -14.65 5.81
C LEU A 739 11.49 -15.17 6.63
N ALA A 740 12.09 -14.35 7.49
CA ALA A 740 13.29 -14.75 8.23
C ALA A 740 13.03 -15.26 9.66
N PHE A 741 11.80 -15.23 10.21
CA PHE A 741 11.67 -15.32 11.68
C PHE A 741 10.57 -16.21 12.30
N ASN A 742 9.78 -17.01 11.55
CA ASN A 742 8.89 -18.00 12.22
C ASN A 742 8.45 -19.21 11.34
N PRO A 743 8.99 -20.43 11.54
CA PRO A 743 8.61 -21.63 10.77
C PRO A 743 7.22 -22.22 11.12
N ALA A 744 6.61 -21.82 12.24
CA ALA A 744 5.30 -22.34 12.66
C ALA A 744 4.13 -21.77 11.84
N ASP A 745 4.22 -20.53 11.38
CA ASP A 745 3.15 -19.86 10.63
C ASP A 745 3.21 -20.18 9.12
N ALA A 746 4.39 -20.43 8.56
CA ALA A 746 4.54 -20.90 7.18
C ALA A 746 3.84 -22.24 6.95
N LYS A 747 3.84 -23.13 7.95
CA LYS A 747 3.17 -24.43 7.88
C LYS A 747 1.64 -24.32 8.02
N ALA A 748 1.14 -23.33 8.75
CA ALA A 748 -0.30 -23.08 8.90
C ALA A 748 -0.92 -22.39 7.68
N SER A 749 -0.22 -21.44 7.05
CA SER A 749 -0.66 -20.79 5.81
C SER A 749 -0.57 -21.71 4.58
N LEU A 750 0.41 -22.63 4.52
CA LEU A 750 0.51 -23.59 3.42
C LEU A 750 -0.50 -24.75 3.50
N LEU A 751 -1.05 -25.04 4.69
CA LEU A 751 -2.04 -26.11 4.88
C LEU A 751 -3.50 -25.63 4.75
N SER A 752 -3.76 -24.32 4.73
CA SER A 752 -5.11 -23.78 4.49
C SER A 752 -5.49 -23.70 3.00
N ASP A 753 -4.52 -23.77 2.09
CA ASP A 753 -4.73 -23.63 0.63
C ASP A 753 -4.69 -24.96 -0.15
N SER A 754 -4.61 -26.11 0.53
CA SER A 754 -4.68 -27.44 -0.12
C SER A 754 -5.73 -28.35 0.50
N ALA A 755 -7.00 -28.07 0.23
CA ALA A 755 -8.09 -29.04 0.41
C ALA A 755 -8.82 -29.27 -0.92
N PHE A 756 -8.12 -29.93 -1.85
CA PHE A 756 -8.76 -30.61 -2.99
C PHE A 756 -8.46 -32.10 -2.86
N THR A 757 -9.36 -32.85 -2.23
CA THR A 757 -9.43 -34.31 -2.34
C THR A 757 -10.12 -34.65 -3.66
N PRO A 758 -9.45 -35.30 -4.64
CA PRO A 758 -10.11 -35.73 -5.87
C PRO A 758 -11.02 -36.94 -5.60
N PRO A 759 -12.11 -37.13 -6.37
CA PRO A 759 -12.99 -38.27 -6.21
C PRO A 759 -12.32 -39.55 -6.72
N ILE A 760 -12.43 -40.61 -5.92
CA ILE A 760 -12.00 -41.98 -6.26
C ILE A 760 -12.83 -42.47 -7.47
N PRO A 761 -12.21 -42.89 -8.59
CA PRO A 761 -12.94 -43.50 -9.68
C PRO A 761 -13.33 -44.94 -9.30
N LYS A 762 -14.64 -45.24 -9.37
CA LYS A 762 -15.15 -46.61 -9.35
C LYS A 762 -14.63 -47.36 -10.58
N GLN A 763 -13.65 -48.24 -10.39
CA GLN A 763 -13.30 -49.26 -11.38
C GLN A 763 -14.26 -50.44 -11.24
N SER A 764 -15.13 -50.62 -12.23
CA SER A 764 -15.78 -51.89 -12.53
C SER A 764 -14.73 -52.83 -13.15
N VAL A 765 -14.42 -53.93 -12.49
CA VAL A 765 -13.59 -55.01 -13.03
C VAL A 765 -14.43 -56.29 -13.00
N ASP A 766 -14.88 -56.72 -14.18
CA ASP A 766 -15.25 -58.12 -14.42
C ASP A 766 -13.97 -58.97 -14.57
N PRO A 767 -14.00 -60.25 -14.15
CA PRO A 767 -12.78 -61.04 -13.96
C PRO A 767 -12.33 -61.76 -15.24
N PRO A 768 -11.02 -61.99 -15.44
CA PRO A 768 -10.56 -62.96 -16.42
C PRO A 768 -10.43 -64.35 -15.78
N ASN A 769 -10.86 -65.33 -16.56
CA ASN A 769 -10.74 -66.76 -16.34
C ASN A 769 -9.30 -67.19 -15.98
N LYS A 770 -9.19 -67.99 -14.92
CA LYS A 770 -8.06 -68.91 -14.73
C LYS A 770 -8.30 -70.17 -15.55
N ALA A 771 -7.35 -70.51 -16.42
CA ALA A 771 -7.13 -71.88 -16.86
C ALA A 771 -5.64 -72.20 -16.66
N HIS A 772 -5.43 -73.39 -16.09
CA HIS A 772 -4.19 -74.13 -15.81
C HIS A 772 -3.07 -73.98 -16.88
N ILE A 773 -1.78 -74.17 -16.56
CA ILE A 773 -1.15 -75.47 -16.29
C ILE A 773 0.27 -75.27 -15.69
N SER A 774 0.61 -76.19 -14.77
CA SER A 774 1.90 -76.59 -14.16
C SER A 774 2.72 -75.57 -13.38
#